data_AF-A0A5M5BXK1-F1
#
_entry.id   AF-A0A5M5BXK1-F1
#
_cell.length_a   1.000
_cell.length_b   1.000
_cell.length_c   1.000
_cell.angle_alpha   90.00
_cell.angle_beta   90.00
_cell.angle_gamma   90.00
#
_symmetry.space_group_name_H-M   'P 1'
#
loop_
_entity.id
_entity.type
_entity.pdbx_description
1 polymer ?
#
loop_
_entity_poly.entity_id
_entity_poly.type
_entity_poly.pdbx_seq_one_letter_code
_entity_poly.pdbx_strand_id
1 'polypeptide(L)'
;DLLYAATKEEYTYSPENEPHISLNFTHRLAKVILKFVNMEKEPLEVSDVRIEGMQTAASFNIQTDVLTVDESSVATINPYHNATTGFYEAIILPSALTDSYKVSFVLDDREKEWIFTNLDIALPQFHKGYSYTFALYIDDSGFVEMGRLENVEGGNSSAPWEDGSSEDGTAEGDKTPVSGYAFTPADGTQQALADTELKIAFEGTAPELGTSGCIRIYRMSDHKQVDEINMAERRQSIVNGQTQLNTWMDIIGVTPTGSSVSRRIVNYYPARVEGKSFIIKPHQQRLQPDTEYYVTIEQAAVKQTDFKGVYGRAWTFKTKPAPALTGQNYEVKISHTDPNADFYTLQGAIDFCATHVDLNAAKTFRMDDGIYQEIIYLRDQSNITVKGNASDNTAVNIQYDNSNDINGGIGGGTNIDQFAPTGTIVPSSGGRSVVILDGNSDKIRFENVTIENAYGWTLGKNGQAEALYINNKSAAFINCRVLSFQDTLLPGGGYNWFKDCFIAGATDFIWGAGKVVLFEDCELHAPTGTRAVMQARVSAGYLGYVFLNSRFTVGEGVTNSTLIYQFEPDNLTFLNCTFADVYGPNFVGENKPLTPAVPTVATGCKLYNCKTESGSDIYQSIPATVRNTVLQLSKEQYDQYFGTRETIMSWDGYTDAAWFK
;
A
#
# COMPACT_ATOMS: atom_id res chain seq x y z
N ASP A 1 -37.86 -0.57 -31.43
CA ASP A 1 -36.55 -1.19 -31.69
C ASP A 1 -35.94 -0.73 -33.01
N LEU A 2 -34.62 -0.49 -33.00
CA LEU A 2 -33.80 -0.31 -34.20
C LEU A 2 -32.77 -1.44 -34.24
N LEU A 3 -33.00 -2.41 -35.12
CA LEU A 3 -32.15 -3.57 -35.35
C LEU A 3 -31.40 -3.40 -36.68
N TYR A 4 -30.12 -3.74 -36.68
CA TYR A 4 -29.29 -3.63 -37.87
C TYR A 4 -28.34 -4.83 -38.00
N ALA A 5 -28.28 -5.41 -39.20
CA ALA A 5 -27.34 -6.46 -39.56
C ALA A 5 -26.44 -5.99 -40.70
N ALA A 6 -25.16 -6.34 -40.63
CA ALA A 6 -24.18 -6.13 -41.71
C ALA A 6 -23.29 -7.36 -41.88
N THR A 7 -22.90 -7.63 -43.12
CA THR A 7 -21.95 -8.70 -43.47
C THR A 7 -20.59 -8.07 -43.77
N LYS A 8 -19.49 -8.72 -43.35
CA LYS A 8 -18.12 -8.22 -43.63
C LYS A 8 -17.63 -8.61 -45.04
N GLU A 9 -18.30 -9.56 -45.69
CA GLU A 9 -17.93 -10.10 -47.00
C GLU A 9 -18.96 -9.70 -48.06
N GLU A 10 -18.49 -9.45 -49.29
CA GLU A 10 -19.36 -9.30 -50.46
C GLU A 10 -20.03 -10.64 -50.75
N TYR A 11 -21.34 -10.72 -50.50
CA TYR A 11 -22.12 -11.92 -50.76
C TYR A 11 -22.77 -11.86 -52.15
N THR A 12 -22.44 -12.81 -53.03
CA THR A 12 -23.14 -13.00 -54.30
C THR A 12 -24.23 -14.06 -54.10
N TYR A 13 -25.49 -13.62 -54.01
CA TYR A 13 -26.63 -14.52 -53.86
C TYR A 13 -26.75 -15.46 -55.08
N SER A 14 -26.58 -16.77 -54.85
CA SER A 14 -26.87 -17.82 -55.83
C SER A 14 -28.06 -18.65 -55.35
N PRO A 15 -29.20 -18.65 -56.08
CA PRO A 15 -30.40 -19.37 -55.70
C PRO A 15 -30.22 -20.89 -55.57
N GLU A 16 -29.14 -21.46 -56.12
CA GLU A 16 -29.01 -22.90 -56.31
C GLU A 16 -28.27 -23.63 -55.18
N ASN A 17 -27.52 -22.96 -54.30
CA ASN A 17 -26.64 -23.65 -53.33
C ASN A 17 -26.76 -23.27 -51.85
N GLU A 18 -27.40 -22.15 -51.46
CA GLU A 18 -27.63 -21.81 -50.05
C GLU A 18 -28.96 -21.05 -49.84
N PRO A 19 -30.00 -21.67 -49.25
CA PRO A 19 -31.30 -21.00 -49.09
C PRO A 19 -31.36 -19.99 -47.93
N HIS A 20 -30.33 -19.92 -47.07
CA HIS A 20 -30.36 -19.11 -45.85
C HIS A 20 -29.04 -18.38 -45.60
N ILE A 21 -29.09 -17.05 -45.54
CA ILE A 21 -27.98 -16.20 -45.11
C ILE A 21 -28.13 -15.97 -43.59
N SER A 22 -27.10 -16.28 -42.81
CA SER A 22 -27.06 -15.94 -41.38
C SER A 22 -26.79 -14.45 -41.22
N LEU A 23 -27.79 -13.71 -40.73
CA LEU A 23 -27.66 -12.28 -40.43
C LEU A 23 -27.59 -12.09 -38.91
N ASN A 24 -26.48 -11.49 -38.45
CA ASN A 24 -26.32 -11.10 -37.06
C ASN A 24 -26.95 -9.73 -36.84
N PHE A 25 -28.09 -9.69 -36.17
CA PHE A 25 -28.79 -8.44 -35.88
C PHE A 25 -28.30 -7.83 -34.58
N THR A 26 -28.02 -6.53 -34.63
CA THR A 26 -27.55 -5.76 -33.49
C THR A 26 -28.54 -4.67 -33.11
N HIS A 27 -28.82 -4.54 -31.82
CA HIS A 27 -29.63 -3.44 -31.31
C HIS A 27 -28.81 -2.15 -31.33
N ARG A 28 -29.41 -1.08 -31.87
CA ARG A 28 -28.76 0.24 -31.96
C ARG A 28 -29.22 1.22 -30.87
N LEU A 29 -30.14 0.78 -30.02
CA LEU A 29 -30.72 1.54 -28.91
C LEU A 29 -30.41 0.83 -27.58
N ALA A 30 -30.61 1.52 -26.47
CA ALA A 30 -30.54 0.93 -25.13
C ALA A 30 -31.95 0.72 -24.58
N LYS A 31 -32.08 -0.18 -23.61
CA LYS A 31 -33.32 -0.43 -22.85
C LYS A 31 -33.09 -0.08 -21.39
N VAL A 32 -34.06 0.56 -20.77
CA VAL A 32 -34.11 0.82 -19.34
C VAL A 32 -35.32 0.10 -18.77
N ILE A 33 -35.13 -0.59 -17.65
CA ILE A 33 -36.15 -1.29 -16.88
C ILE A 33 -36.10 -0.67 -15.48
N LEU A 34 -37.23 -0.19 -14.98
CA LEU A 34 -37.35 0.47 -13.69
C LEU A 34 -38.23 -0.37 -12.77
N LYS A 35 -37.69 -0.66 -11.60
CA LYS A 35 -38.31 -1.34 -10.48
C LYS A 35 -38.44 -0.34 -9.34
N PHE A 36 -39.58 -0.35 -8.66
CA PHE A 36 -39.84 0.47 -7.48
C PHE A 36 -40.03 -0.45 -6.30
N VAL A 37 -39.26 -0.28 -5.23
CA VAL A 37 -39.31 -1.15 -4.04
C VAL A 37 -39.18 -0.36 -2.75
N ASN A 38 -39.72 -0.92 -1.67
CA ASN A 38 -39.44 -0.43 -0.32
C ASN A 38 -38.04 -0.86 0.15
N MET A 39 -37.67 -0.43 1.36
CA MET A 39 -36.36 -0.75 1.95
C MET A 39 -36.17 -2.25 2.23
N GLU A 40 -37.26 -3.00 2.35
CA GLU A 40 -37.31 -4.46 2.52
C GLU A 40 -37.25 -5.22 1.19
N LYS A 41 -37.12 -4.53 0.04
CA LYS A 41 -37.10 -5.06 -1.34
C LYS A 41 -38.46 -5.55 -1.86
N GLU A 42 -39.55 -5.23 -1.19
CA GLU A 42 -40.90 -5.55 -1.65
C GLU A 42 -41.35 -4.54 -2.72
N PRO A 43 -42.01 -4.98 -3.81
CA PRO A 43 -42.49 -4.09 -4.87
C PRO A 43 -43.45 -3.01 -4.36
N LEU A 44 -43.28 -1.79 -4.87
CA LEU A 44 -44.19 -0.66 -4.65
C LEU A 44 -45.04 -0.40 -5.90
N GLU A 45 -46.33 -0.16 -5.71
CA GLU A 45 -47.19 0.33 -6.78
C GLU A 45 -46.97 1.83 -6.97
N VAL A 46 -46.58 2.21 -8.18
CA VAL A 46 -46.42 3.61 -8.60
C VAL A 46 -47.29 3.89 -9.83
N SER A 47 -47.52 5.16 -10.14
CA SER A 47 -48.24 5.58 -11.33
C SER A 47 -47.52 6.73 -12.03
N ASP A 48 -47.96 7.07 -13.25
CA ASP A 48 -47.41 8.20 -14.03
C ASP A 48 -45.88 8.21 -14.14
N VAL A 49 -45.28 7.04 -14.37
CA VAL A 49 -43.83 6.92 -14.54
C VAL A 49 -43.42 7.57 -15.87
N ARG A 50 -42.42 8.46 -15.80
CA ARG A 50 -41.93 9.29 -16.89
C ARG A 50 -40.40 9.34 -16.85
N ILE A 51 -39.75 9.14 -17.98
CA ILE A 51 -38.32 9.42 -18.16
C ILE A 51 -38.19 10.75 -18.88
N GLU A 52 -37.47 11.70 -18.29
CA GLU A 52 -37.40 13.09 -18.77
C GLU A 52 -35.95 13.53 -18.99
N GLY A 53 -35.79 14.56 -19.82
CA GLY A 53 -34.48 15.17 -20.13
C GLY A 53 -33.65 14.44 -21.17
N MET A 54 -34.10 13.28 -21.68
CA MET A 54 -33.43 12.54 -22.75
C MET A 54 -33.86 13.01 -24.14
N GLN A 55 -32.92 13.01 -25.07
CA GLN A 55 -33.18 13.18 -26.50
C GLN A 55 -33.98 11.98 -27.04
N THR A 56 -34.92 12.25 -27.96
CA THR A 56 -35.85 11.23 -28.49
C THR A 56 -35.76 11.04 -30.00
N ALA A 57 -35.00 11.88 -30.70
CA ALA A 57 -34.75 11.75 -32.13
C ALA A 57 -33.26 11.58 -32.43
N ALA A 58 -32.97 10.70 -33.40
CA ALA A 58 -31.64 10.49 -33.93
C ALA A 58 -31.72 10.12 -35.42
N SER A 59 -30.65 10.44 -36.15
CA SER A 59 -30.43 9.97 -37.52
C SER A 59 -29.43 8.82 -37.49
N PHE A 60 -29.79 7.68 -38.07
CA PHE A 60 -28.90 6.53 -38.19
C PHE A 60 -28.35 6.43 -39.61
N ASN A 61 -27.03 6.58 -39.76
CA ASN A 61 -26.35 6.33 -41.01
C ASN A 61 -26.08 4.83 -41.17
N ILE A 62 -26.87 4.22 -42.05
CA ILE A 62 -26.83 2.78 -42.34
C ILE A 62 -25.48 2.36 -42.95
N GLN A 63 -24.78 3.23 -43.68
CA GLN A 63 -23.50 2.91 -44.30
C GLN A 63 -22.34 2.95 -43.31
N THR A 64 -22.34 3.89 -42.37
CA THR A 64 -21.22 4.11 -41.46
C THR A 64 -21.44 3.55 -40.06
N ASP A 65 -22.61 2.98 -39.76
CA ASP A 65 -23.00 2.57 -38.40
C ASP A 65 -22.89 3.71 -37.37
N VAL A 66 -23.23 4.94 -37.80
CA VAL A 66 -23.20 6.12 -36.92
C VAL A 66 -24.62 6.52 -36.58
N LEU A 67 -24.93 6.56 -35.29
CA LEU A 67 -26.15 7.15 -34.74
C LEU A 67 -25.83 8.58 -34.30
N THR A 68 -26.47 9.57 -34.91
CA THR A 68 -26.31 10.99 -34.58
C THR A 68 -27.58 11.49 -33.90
N VAL A 69 -27.47 11.93 -32.66
CA VAL A 69 -28.59 12.43 -31.85
C VAL A 69 -28.96 13.86 -32.28
N ASP A 70 -30.26 14.16 -32.34
CA ASP A 70 -30.75 15.53 -32.46
C ASP A 70 -30.85 16.13 -31.06
N GLU A 71 -29.89 17.00 -30.71
CA GLU A 71 -29.81 17.65 -29.40
C GLU A 71 -31.04 18.48 -29.03
N SER A 72 -31.85 18.90 -30.01
CA SER A 72 -33.06 19.67 -29.77
C SER A 72 -34.29 18.81 -29.45
N SER A 73 -34.18 17.48 -29.57
CA SER A 73 -35.30 16.53 -29.50
C SER A 73 -35.63 16.03 -28.08
N VAL A 74 -35.32 16.80 -27.05
CA VAL A 74 -35.59 16.41 -25.66
C VAL A 74 -37.10 16.36 -25.41
N ALA A 75 -37.60 15.19 -25.00
CA ALA A 75 -39.02 14.97 -24.71
C ALA A 75 -39.21 13.90 -23.61
N THR A 76 -40.38 13.90 -22.98
CA THR A 76 -40.76 12.89 -21.99
C THR A 76 -41.03 11.55 -22.68
N ILE A 77 -40.40 10.49 -22.17
CA ILE A 77 -40.60 9.11 -22.57
C ILE A 77 -41.49 8.44 -21.51
N ASN A 78 -42.63 7.90 -21.93
CA ASN A 78 -43.52 7.13 -21.05
C ASN A 78 -43.15 5.65 -21.13
N PRO A 79 -42.58 5.05 -20.07
CA PRO A 79 -42.24 3.64 -20.07
C PRO A 79 -43.48 2.75 -20.18
N TYR A 80 -43.33 1.62 -20.85
CA TYR A 80 -44.32 0.55 -20.89
C TYR A 80 -44.35 -0.17 -19.54
N HIS A 81 -45.53 -0.25 -18.91
CA HIS A 81 -45.72 -1.06 -17.71
C HIS A 81 -45.94 -2.52 -18.09
N ASN A 82 -44.98 -3.37 -17.76
CA ASN A 82 -45.03 -4.81 -17.99
C ASN A 82 -45.85 -5.48 -16.88
N ALA A 83 -47.09 -5.87 -17.21
CA ALA A 83 -48.02 -6.46 -16.24
C ALA A 83 -47.59 -7.83 -15.69
N THR A 84 -46.65 -8.52 -16.34
CA THR A 84 -46.13 -9.82 -15.88
C THR A 84 -45.08 -9.65 -14.78
N THR A 85 -44.21 -8.64 -14.91
CA THR A 85 -43.11 -8.39 -13.98
C THR A 85 -43.38 -7.27 -12.97
N GLY A 86 -44.34 -6.38 -13.28
CA GLY A 86 -44.58 -5.14 -12.53
C GLY A 86 -43.55 -4.03 -12.81
N PHE A 87 -42.69 -4.20 -13.82
CA PHE A 87 -41.62 -3.26 -14.13
C PHE A 87 -42.01 -2.26 -15.22
N TYR A 88 -41.31 -1.13 -15.26
CA TYR A 88 -41.50 -0.08 -16.25
C TYR A 88 -40.35 -0.07 -17.24
N GLU A 89 -40.63 -0.25 -18.51
CA GLU A 89 -39.63 -0.51 -19.54
C GLU A 89 -39.65 0.57 -20.63
N ALA A 90 -38.49 1.13 -20.98
CA ALA A 90 -38.37 2.13 -22.03
C ALA A 90 -37.19 1.82 -22.94
N ILE A 91 -37.35 2.11 -24.23
CA ILE A 91 -36.24 2.15 -25.19
C ILE A 91 -35.74 3.58 -25.28
N ILE A 92 -34.43 3.76 -25.12
CA ILE A 92 -33.77 5.07 -25.09
C ILE A 92 -32.62 5.14 -26.10
N LEU A 93 -32.22 6.35 -26.45
CA LEU A 93 -31.00 6.56 -27.23
C LEU A 93 -29.76 6.26 -26.35
N PRO A 94 -28.71 5.63 -26.90
CA PRO A 94 -27.43 5.52 -26.22
C PRO A 94 -26.84 6.92 -25.99
N SER A 95 -26.54 7.25 -24.74
CA SER A 95 -26.08 8.59 -24.35
C SER A 95 -25.25 8.55 -23.07
N ALA A 96 -24.37 9.53 -22.88
CA ALA A 96 -23.70 9.74 -21.60
C ALA A 96 -24.73 10.11 -20.54
N LEU A 97 -24.61 9.57 -19.32
CA LEU A 97 -25.50 9.94 -18.23
C LEU A 97 -25.23 11.39 -17.80
N THR A 98 -26.30 12.12 -17.52
CA THR A 98 -26.25 13.51 -17.04
C THR A 98 -27.28 13.73 -15.95
N ASP A 99 -27.09 14.77 -15.13
CA ASP A 99 -28.03 15.13 -14.07
C ASP A 99 -29.39 15.62 -14.61
N SER A 100 -29.50 15.85 -15.92
CA SER A 100 -30.78 16.20 -16.56
C SER A 100 -31.65 14.97 -16.84
N TYR A 101 -31.10 13.76 -16.81
CA TYR A 101 -31.86 12.53 -17.05
C TYR A 101 -32.52 12.08 -15.76
N LYS A 102 -33.85 12.19 -15.71
CA LYS A 102 -34.63 11.88 -14.52
C LYS A 102 -35.77 10.91 -14.77
N VAL A 103 -36.14 10.18 -13.73
CA VAL A 103 -37.35 9.38 -13.63
C VAL A 103 -38.29 10.09 -12.67
N SER A 104 -39.44 10.51 -13.19
CA SER A 104 -40.53 11.11 -12.42
C SER A 104 -41.66 10.08 -12.28
N PHE A 105 -42.27 9.98 -11.11
CA PHE A 105 -43.35 9.01 -10.86
C PHE A 105 -44.23 9.47 -9.69
N VAL A 106 -45.42 8.91 -9.57
CA VAL A 106 -46.37 9.19 -8.48
C VAL A 106 -46.45 8.00 -7.54
N LEU A 107 -46.16 8.23 -6.27
CA LEU A 107 -46.32 7.29 -5.16
C LEU A 107 -47.14 7.99 -4.06
N ASP A 108 -48.17 7.34 -3.55
CA ASP A 108 -49.09 7.89 -2.53
C ASP A 108 -49.64 9.29 -2.89
N ASP A 109 -50.13 9.44 -4.13
CA ASP A 109 -50.65 10.69 -4.70
C ASP A 109 -49.66 11.87 -4.71
N ARG A 110 -48.35 11.60 -4.58
CA ARG A 110 -47.28 12.62 -4.64
C ARG A 110 -46.28 12.32 -5.74
N GLU A 111 -45.92 13.36 -6.49
CA GLU A 111 -44.86 13.30 -7.49
C GLU A 111 -43.48 13.19 -6.81
N LYS A 112 -42.67 12.27 -7.32
CA LYS A 112 -41.32 11.94 -6.87
C LYS A 112 -40.39 11.94 -8.07
N GLU A 113 -39.12 12.22 -7.84
CA GLU A 113 -38.10 12.26 -8.89
C GLU A 113 -36.84 11.52 -8.44
N TRP A 114 -36.19 10.85 -9.37
CA TRP A 114 -34.86 10.28 -9.23
C TRP A 114 -34.02 10.60 -10.46
N ILE A 115 -32.72 10.84 -10.29
CA ILE A 115 -31.80 11.22 -11.37
C ILE A 115 -30.91 10.02 -11.69
N PHE A 116 -30.72 9.68 -12.96
CA PHE A 116 -29.94 8.50 -13.37
C PHE A 116 -28.49 8.53 -12.90
N THR A 117 -27.90 9.70 -12.65
CA THR A 117 -26.54 9.82 -12.09
C THR A 117 -26.49 9.52 -10.59
N ASN A 118 -27.63 9.51 -9.89
CA ASN A 118 -27.73 9.15 -8.47
C ASN A 118 -27.81 7.63 -8.30
N LEU A 119 -26.77 6.93 -8.77
CA LEU A 119 -26.62 5.48 -8.68
C LEU A 119 -25.66 5.07 -7.57
N ASP A 120 -25.85 3.86 -7.05
CA ASP A 120 -24.91 3.20 -6.15
C ASP A 120 -23.63 2.69 -6.85
N ILE A 121 -23.58 2.79 -8.18
CA ILE A 121 -22.43 2.41 -9.03
C ILE A 121 -22.19 3.47 -10.11
N ALA A 122 -20.93 3.64 -10.50
CA ALA A 122 -20.57 4.50 -11.63
C ALA A 122 -21.04 3.90 -12.97
N LEU A 123 -22.04 4.51 -13.60
CA LEU A 123 -22.47 4.21 -14.97
C LEU A 123 -22.30 5.48 -15.83
N PRO A 124 -21.23 5.60 -16.64
CA PRO A 124 -20.95 6.84 -17.36
C PRO A 124 -21.86 7.05 -18.59
N GLN A 125 -22.40 5.96 -19.17
CA GLN A 125 -23.23 6.03 -20.38
C GLN A 125 -24.14 4.82 -20.54
N PHE A 126 -25.24 5.02 -21.27
CA PHE A 126 -26.04 3.97 -21.87
C PHE A 126 -25.43 3.54 -23.21
N HIS A 127 -25.13 2.25 -23.34
CA HIS A 127 -24.51 1.68 -24.53
C HIS A 127 -25.55 1.10 -25.50
N LYS A 128 -25.26 1.17 -26.81
CA LYS A 128 -26.10 0.56 -27.84
C LYS A 128 -26.18 -0.95 -27.66
N GLY A 129 -27.39 -1.49 -27.64
CA GLY A 129 -27.66 -2.93 -27.51
C GLY A 129 -27.57 -3.49 -26.09
N TYR A 130 -27.67 -2.62 -25.08
CA TYR A 130 -27.70 -3.00 -23.68
C TYR A 130 -29.08 -2.75 -23.05
N SER A 131 -29.45 -3.61 -22.10
CA SER A 131 -30.60 -3.44 -21.21
C SER A 131 -30.11 -3.18 -19.78
N TYR A 132 -30.67 -2.17 -19.12
CA TYR A 132 -30.30 -1.72 -17.80
C TYR A 132 -31.50 -1.83 -16.87
N THR A 133 -31.40 -2.64 -15.82
CA THR A 133 -32.46 -2.75 -14.79
C THR A 133 -32.07 -1.94 -13.57
N PHE A 134 -32.88 -0.95 -13.22
CA PHE A 134 -32.70 -0.12 -12.05
C PHE A 134 -33.76 -0.43 -11.00
N ALA A 135 -33.34 -0.57 -9.75
CA ALA A 135 -34.23 -0.59 -8.60
C ALA A 135 -34.14 0.73 -7.84
N LEU A 136 -35.28 1.38 -7.67
CA LEU A 136 -35.42 2.58 -6.88
C LEU A 136 -35.96 2.19 -5.50
N TYR A 137 -35.10 2.26 -4.50
CA TYR A 137 -35.42 1.98 -3.10
C TYR A 137 -36.01 3.24 -2.47
N ILE A 138 -37.25 3.11 -2.00
CA ILE A 138 -38.05 4.21 -1.51
C ILE A 138 -38.37 3.96 -0.03
N ASP A 139 -38.08 4.94 0.81
CA ASP A 139 -38.38 4.87 2.24
C ASP A 139 -39.85 5.14 2.55
N ASP A 140 -40.24 4.99 3.81
CA ASP A 140 -41.61 5.26 4.29
C ASP A 140 -42.03 6.74 4.13
N SER A 141 -41.09 7.66 3.87
CA SER A 141 -41.39 9.06 3.57
C SER A 141 -41.67 9.31 2.07
N GLY A 142 -41.47 8.28 1.26
CA GLY A 142 -41.56 8.30 -0.19
C GLY A 142 -40.35 8.95 -0.86
N PHE A 143 -39.20 9.08 -0.18
CA PHE A 143 -37.96 9.57 -0.76
C PHE A 143 -37.17 8.41 -1.39
N VAL A 144 -36.59 8.64 -2.57
CA VAL A 144 -35.73 7.64 -3.22
C VAL A 144 -34.36 7.69 -2.53
N GLU A 145 -34.16 6.82 -1.55
CA GLU A 145 -32.91 6.69 -0.80
C GLU A 145 -31.76 6.22 -1.71
N MET A 146 -32.06 5.34 -2.68
CA MET A 146 -31.04 4.76 -3.54
C MET A 146 -31.61 4.33 -4.89
N GLY A 147 -30.96 4.76 -5.98
CA GLY A 147 -31.09 4.10 -7.29
C GLY A 147 -29.99 3.05 -7.43
N ARG A 148 -30.37 1.79 -7.61
CA ARG A 148 -29.44 0.67 -7.80
C ARG A 148 -29.51 0.15 -9.22
N LEU A 149 -28.36 0.00 -9.88
CA LEU A 149 -28.30 -0.74 -11.15
C LEU A 149 -28.21 -2.24 -10.85
N GLU A 150 -29.34 -2.94 -10.92
CA GLU A 150 -29.45 -4.36 -10.57
C GLU A 150 -28.99 -5.30 -11.68
N ASN A 151 -29.12 -4.92 -12.95
CA ASN A 151 -28.73 -5.75 -14.07
C ASN A 151 -28.27 -4.94 -15.28
N VAL A 152 -27.27 -5.46 -16.00
CA VAL A 152 -26.81 -4.96 -17.29
C VAL A 152 -26.64 -6.15 -18.23
N GLU A 153 -27.54 -6.27 -19.19
CA GLU A 153 -27.49 -7.34 -20.20
C GLU A 153 -27.04 -6.75 -21.53
N GLY A 154 -25.94 -7.27 -22.08
CA GLY A 154 -25.46 -6.95 -23.42
C GLY A 154 -25.49 -8.20 -24.30
N GLY A 155 -25.84 -8.06 -25.58
CA GLY A 155 -25.80 -9.19 -26.50
C GLY A 155 -26.77 -9.08 -27.67
N ASN A 156 -26.30 -9.48 -28.84
CA ASN A 156 -27.04 -9.43 -30.10
C ASN A 156 -27.85 -10.71 -30.32
N SER A 157 -29.18 -10.58 -30.23
CA SER A 157 -30.26 -11.43 -30.77
C SER A 157 -30.50 -12.83 -30.17
N SER A 158 -31.54 -12.94 -29.33
CA SER A 158 -32.84 -13.51 -29.73
C SER A 158 -33.93 -13.23 -28.69
N ALA A 159 -34.92 -12.38 -29.04
CA ALA A 159 -36.20 -12.11 -28.38
C ALA A 159 -36.18 -11.52 -26.93
N PRO A 160 -36.97 -10.46 -26.63
CA PRO A 160 -37.15 -9.96 -25.28
C PRO A 160 -38.26 -10.68 -24.50
N TRP A 161 -38.56 -11.96 -24.80
CA TRP A 161 -39.69 -12.68 -24.21
C TRP A 161 -39.32 -14.13 -23.88
N GLU A 162 -38.62 -14.33 -22.78
CA GLU A 162 -38.77 -15.52 -21.94
C GLU A 162 -38.34 -15.16 -20.51
N ASP A 163 -39.16 -15.62 -19.59
CA ASP A 163 -39.22 -15.45 -18.15
C ASP A 163 -38.01 -16.02 -17.41
N GLY A 164 -37.41 -15.22 -16.51
CA GLY A 164 -36.31 -15.64 -15.63
C GLY A 164 -36.60 -15.26 -14.17
N SER A 165 -36.73 -16.27 -13.31
CA SER A 165 -37.12 -16.19 -11.89
C SER A 165 -36.14 -15.41 -11.00
N SER A 166 -36.70 -14.76 -9.98
CA SER A 166 -36.11 -13.72 -9.12
C SER A 166 -35.39 -14.20 -7.86
N GLU A 167 -34.89 -15.44 -7.77
CA GLU A 167 -34.43 -15.96 -6.47
C GLU A 167 -32.96 -15.66 -6.10
N ASP A 168 -32.05 -15.36 -7.03
CA ASP A 168 -30.61 -15.20 -6.69
C ASP A 168 -29.83 -14.05 -7.38
N GLY A 169 -30.50 -13.01 -7.90
CA GLY A 169 -29.90 -11.71 -8.22
C GLY A 169 -28.48 -11.67 -8.83
N THR A 170 -28.20 -12.45 -9.89
CA THR A 170 -26.89 -12.45 -10.55
C THR A 170 -26.83 -11.44 -11.69
N ALA A 171 -26.26 -10.26 -11.43
CA ALA A 171 -25.67 -9.43 -12.48
C ALA A 171 -24.36 -10.08 -12.92
N GLU A 172 -24.44 -11.08 -13.80
CA GLU A 172 -23.27 -11.58 -14.54
C GLU A 172 -22.95 -10.58 -15.65
N GLY A 173 -22.58 -9.34 -15.30
CA GLY A 173 -22.09 -8.38 -16.28
C GLY A 173 -20.97 -9.05 -17.08
N ASP A 174 -21.08 -9.05 -18.41
CA ASP A 174 -20.28 -9.83 -19.37
C ASP A 174 -19.10 -10.58 -18.73
N LYS A 175 -19.39 -11.76 -18.12
CA LYS A 175 -18.38 -12.60 -17.47
C LYS A 175 -17.39 -13.20 -18.47
N THR A 176 -17.60 -12.95 -19.77
CA THR A 176 -16.63 -13.33 -20.78
C THR A 176 -15.32 -12.65 -20.40
N PRO A 177 -14.26 -13.41 -20.03
CA PRO A 177 -12.97 -12.81 -19.76
C PRO A 177 -12.63 -11.98 -20.99
N VAL A 178 -12.46 -10.66 -20.83
CA VAL A 178 -12.00 -9.85 -21.95
C VAL A 178 -10.66 -10.45 -22.35
N SER A 179 -10.62 -11.10 -23.51
CA SER A 179 -9.41 -11.80 -23.93
C SER A 179 -8.25 -10.81 -23.93
N GLY A 180 -7.14 -11.15 -23.29
CA GLY A 180 -5.95 -10.31 -23.24
C GLY A 180 -5.53 -9.82 -21.85
N TYR A 181 -6.26 -10.13 -20.77
CA TYR A 181 -5.77 -9.96 -19.40
C TYR A 181 -6.37 -10.93 -18.37
N ALA A 182 -5.69 -11.08 -17.22
CA ALA A 182 -6.08 -11.97 -16.12
C ALA A 182 -6.07 -11.25 -14.77
N PHE A 183 -6.99 -11.62 -13.88
CA PHE A 183 -7.09 -11.06 -12.53
C PHE A 183 -6.34 -11.87 -11.48
N THR A 184 -5.83 -11.20 -10.44
CA THR A 184 -5.37 -11.84 -9.20
C THR A 184 -5.87 -11.03 -8.00
N PRO A 185 -6.64 -11.61 -7.06
CA PRO A 185 -7.22 -12.96 -7.12
C PRO A 185 -8.03 -13.17 -8.41
N ALA A 186 -8.03 -14.38 -8.94
CA ALA A 186 -8.86 -14.71 -10.10
C ALA A 186 -10.33 -14.46 -9.76
N ASP A 187 -11.15 -14.13 -10.75
CA ASP A 187 -12.59 -13.95 -10.53
C ASP A 187 -13.20 -15.20 -9.86
N GLY A 188 -14.07 -14.99 -8.88
CA GLY A 188 -14.72 -16.03 -8.09
C GLY A 188 -13.82 -16.70 -7.04
N THR A 189 -12.58 -16.24 -6.83
CA THR A 189 -11.67 -16.81 -5.81
C THR A 189 -12.33 -16.79 -4.43
N GLN A 190 -12.33 -17.93 -3.72
CA GLN A 190 -13.01 -18.05 -2.42
C GLN A 190 -12.10 -17.91 -1.18
N GLN A 191 -10.78 -17.78 -1.39
CA GLN A 191 -9.76 -17.87 -0.33
C GLN A 191 -8.66 -16.82 -0.51
N ALA A 192 -9.03 -15.59 -0.85
CA ALA A 192 -8.08 -14.48 -0.92
C ALA A 192 -7.63 -14.02 0.47
N LEU A 193 -6.40 -13.52 0.59
CA LEU A 193 -5.93 -12.90 1.84
C LEU A 193 -6.61 -11.53 2.02
N ALA A 194 -6.96 -11.16 3.27
CA ALA A 194 -7.65 -9.89 3.54
C ALA A 194 -6.75 -8.66 3.35
N ASP A 195 -5.44 -8.83 3.27
CA ASP A 195 -4.45 -7.79 2.98
C ASP A 195 -3.76 -8.00 1.62
N THR A 196 -4.40 -8.77 0.72
CA THR A 196 -3.87 -9.02 -0.63
C THR A 196 -3.81 -7.75 -1.47
N GLU A 197 -2.86 -7.72 -2.39
CA GLU A 197 -2.96 -6.84 -3.55
C GLU A 197 -3.91 -7.42 -4.60
N LEU A 198 -4.52 -6.54 -5.39
CA LEU A 198 -5.29 -6.89 -6.56
C LEU A 198 -4.46 -6.60 -7.81
N LYS A 199 -4.55 -7.43 -8.85
CA LYS A 199 -3.70 -7.32 -10.04
C LYS A 199 -4.46 -7.63 -11.32
N ILE A 200 -4.15 -6.88 -12.36
CA ILE A 200 -4.54 -7.14 -13.75
C ILE A 200 -3.27 -7.41 -14.55
N ALA A 201 -3.09 -8.64 -15.03
CA ALA A 201 -1.96 -9.04 -15.85
C ALA A 201 -2.35 -9.04 -17.33
N PHE A 202 -1.77 -8.16 -18.13
CA PHE A 202 -2.05 -8.05 -19.57
C PHE A 202 -1.17 -8.98 -20.40
N GLU A 203 -1.73 -9.65 -21.40
CA GLU A 203 -0.98 -10.49 -22.35
C GLU A 203 -0.19 -9.63 -23.36
N GLY A 204 -0.76 -8.48 -23.74
CA GLY A 204 -0.23 -7.54 -24.74
C GLY A 204 0.89 -6.63 -24.23
N THR A 205 0.76 -5.33 -24.52
CA THR A 205 1.70 -4.30 -24.05
C THR A 205 1.51 -4.01 -22.57
N ALA A 206 2.58 -3.56 -21.91
CA ALA A 206 2.50 -3.09 -20.53
C ALA A 206 1.43 -1.97 -20.41
N PRO A 207 0.60 -1.99 -19.35
CA PRO A 207 -0.32 -0.90 -19.08
C PRO A 207 0.45 0.34 -18.60
N GLU A 208 -0.20 1.50 -18.65
CA GLU A 208 0.25 2.72 -17.97
C GLU A 208 -0.78 3.13 -16.92
N LEU A 209 -0.35 3.91 -15.91
CA LEU A 209 -1.28 4.51 -14.96
C LEU A 209 -2.19 5.52 -15.67
N GLY A 210 -3.50 5.42 -15.45
CA GLY A 210 -4.46 6.43 -15.84
C GLY A 210 -4.24 7.76 -15.11
N THR A 211 -4.69 8.87 -15.71
CA THR A 211 -4.67 10.21 -15.10
C THR A 211 -6.03 10.67 -14.60
N SER A 212 -7.05 9.82 -14.72
CA SER A 212 -8.42 10.05 -14.28
C SER A 212 -9.13 8.72 -14.10
N GLY A 213 -10.34 8.78 -13.57
CA GLY A 213 -11.16 7.62 -13.28
C GLY A 213 -10.83 6.96 -11.95
N CYS A 214 -11.70 6.05 -11.52
CA CYS A 214 -11.65 5.47 -10.18
C CYS A 214 -11.57 3.95 -10.19
N ILE A 215 -10.95 3.43 -9.15
CA ILE A 215 -10.93 2.01 -8.77
C ILE A 215 -11.67 1.92 -7.45
N ARG A 216 -12.67 1.05 -7.35
CA ARG A 216 -13.52 0.92 -6.16
C ARG A 216 -13.71 -0.53 -5.80
N ILE A 217 -13.79 -0.79 -4.51
CA ILE A 217 -14.07 -2.11 -3.95
C ILE A 217 -15.34 -2.02 -3.12
N TYR A 218 -16.25 -2.96 -3.35
CA TYR A 218 -17.55 -3.00 -2.71
C TYR A 218 -17.73 -4.34 -2.00
N ARG A 219 -18.30 -4.29 -0.79
CA ARG A 219 -18.71 -5.50 -0.07
C ARG A 219 -19.97 -6.08 -0.70
N MET A 220 -20.01 -7.40 -0.91
CA MET A 220 -21.09 -8.06 -1.65
C MET A 220 -22.41 -8.08 -0.87
N SER A 221 -22.35 -8.22 0.46
CA SER A 221 -23.56 -8.39 1.30
C SER A 221 -24.49 -7.17 1.31
N ASP A 222 -23.94 -5.96 1.18
CA ASP A 222 -24.68 -4.70 1.31
C ASP A 222 -24.29 -3.64 0.28
N HIS A 223 -23.40 -3.95 -0.65
CA HIS A 223 -22.89 -3.05 -1.70
C HIS A 223 -22.22 -1.79 -1.14
N LYS A 224 -21.76 -1.81 0.11
CA LYS A 224 -21.03 -0.70 0.68
C LYS A 224 -19.66 -0.58 0.00
N GLN A 225 -19.35 0.59 -0.55
CA GLN A 225 -18.00 0.94 -0.97
C GLN A 225 -17.08 0.89 0.26
N VAL A 226 -16.13 -0.03 0.26
CA VAL A 226 -15.15 -0.19 1.34
C VAL A 226 -13.85 0.53 1.04
N ASP A 227 -13.52 0.71 -0.25
CA ASP A 227 -12.32 1.42 -0.68
C ASP A 227 -12.51 2.14 -2.02
N GLU A 228 -11.74 3.19 -2.23
CA GLU A 228 -11.65 3.95 -3.48
C GLU A 228 -10.24 4.49 -3.71
N ILE A 229 -9.77 4.37 -4.94
CA ILE A 229 -8.55 4.99 -5.44
C ILE A 229 -8.93 5.87 -6.64
N ASN A 230 -8.74 7.18 -6.48
CA ASN A 230 -8.98 8.16 -7.53
C ASN A 230 -7.68 8.40 -8.32
N MET A 231 -7.68 8.03 -9.60
CA MET A 231 -6.53 8.15 -10.48
C MET A 231 -6.28 9.57 -10.98
N ALA A 232 -7.10 10.56 -10.61
CA ALA A 232 -6.77 11.98 -10.77
C ALA A 232 -5.85 12.50 -9.65
N GLU A 233 -5.80 11.82 -8.52
CA GLU A 233 -4.97 12.19 -7.37
C GLU A 233 -3.57 11.57 -7.48
N ARG A 234 -2.60 12.09 -6.73
CA ARG A 234 -1.22 11.58 -6.67
C ARG A 234 -0.63 11.79 -5.28
N ARG A 235 0.47 11.10 -5.01
CA ARG A 235 1.34 11.42 -3.87
C ARG A 235 1.78 12.88 -3.96
N GLN A 236 1.79 13.54 -2.81
CA GLN A 236 2.21 14.94 -2.67
C GLN A 236 2.96 15.12 -1.36
N SER A 237 3.85 16.11 -1.27
CA SER A 237 4.52 16.45 -0.03
C SER A 237 3.51 16.79 1.07
N ILE A 238 3.64 16.14 2.23
CA ILE A 238 2.79 16.42 3.38
C ILE A 238 3.32 17.63 4.14
N VAL A 239 2.49 18.66 4.25
CA VAL A 239 2.69 19.81 5.12
C VAL A 239 1.72 19.69 6.30
N ASN A 240 2.30 19.54 7.49
CA ASN A 240 1.55 19.33 8.74
C ASN A 240 0.49 20.42 8.94
N GLY A 241 -0.75 20.00 9.20
CA GLY A 241 -1.89 20.90 9.44
C GLY A 241 -2.42 21.62 8.20
N GLN A 242 -1.91 21.32 7.00
CA GLN A 242 -2.33 21.96 5.75
C GLN A 242 -2.78 20.94 4.70
N THR A 243 -1.99 19.89 4.47
CA THR A 243 -2.32 18.87 3.47
C THR A 243 -3.55 18.08 3.92
N GLN A 244 -4.45 17.78 2.98
CA GLN A 244 -5.63 16.95 3.20
C GLN A 244 -5.36 15.51 2.76
N LEU A 245 -5.96 14.55 3.46
CA LEU A 245 -5.98 13.15 3.06
C LEU A 245 -6.60 13.01 1.67
N ASN A 246 -5.93 12.24 0.82
CA ASN A 246 -6.41 11.83 -0.49
C ASN A 246 -6.22 10.31 -0.63
N THR A 247 -6.71 9.71 -1.71
CA THR A 247 -6.68 8.26 -1.95
C THR A 247 -5.30 7.70 -2.31
N TRP A 248 -4.27 8.55 -2.34
CA TRP A 248 -2.85 8.16 -2.49
C TRP A 248 -2.09 8.26 -1.16
N MET A 249 -2.81 8.45 -0.07
CA MET A 249 -2.32 8.35 1.30
C MET A 249 -3.00 7.19 2.01
N ASP A 250 -2.24 6.48 2.82
CA ASP A 250 -2.74 5.44 3.70
C ASP A 250 -2.54 5.83 5.16
N ILE A 251 -3.39 5.29 6.03
CA ILE A 251 -3.28 5.40 7.47
C ILE A 251 -2.91 4.00 7.96
N ILE A 252 -1.68 3.83 8.46
CA ILE A 252 -1.19 2.52 8.86
C ILE A 252 -0.90 2.45 10.36
N GLY A 253 -1.05 1.24 10.92
CA GLY A 253 -0.77 0.93 12.30
C GLY A 253 -2.01 0.78 13.17
N VAL A 254 -2.09 -0.37 13.83
CA VAL A 254 -3.02 -0.63 14.92
C VAL A 254 -2.27 -0.65 16.23
N THR A 255 -2.83 0.04 17.23
CA THR A 255 -2.30 0.04 18.60
C THR A 255 -3.04 -1.01 19.43
N PRO A 256 -2.34 -1.76 20.30
CA PRO A 256 -3.01 -2.77 21.12
C PRO A 256 -4.05 -2.21 22.08
N THR A 257 -4.97 -3.07 22.51
CA THR A 257 -5.96 -2.72 23.53
C THR A 257 -5.27 -2.19 24.79
N GLY A 258 -5.65 -0.99 25.22
CA GLY A 258 -5.07 -0.30 26.38
C GLY A 258 -3.93 0.67 26.06
N SER A 259 -3.44 0.70 24.82
CA SER A 259 -2.49 1.71 24.34
C SER A 259 -3.20 2.96 23.83
N SER A 260 -2.51 4.10 23.85
CA SER A 260 -3.00 5.33 23.20
C SER A 260 -2.99 5.16 21.69
N VAL A 261 -4.10 5.50 21.04
CA VAL A 261 -4.20 5.49 19.58
C VAL A 261 -3.10 6.36 18.95
N SER A 262 -2.31 5.75 18.09
CA SER A 262 -1.33 6.43 17.24
C SER A 262 -1.21 5.69 15.92
N ARG A 263 -1.35 6.41 14.81
CA ARG A 263 -1.28 5.88 13.44
C ARG A 263 -0.38 6.72 12.58
N ARG A 264 0.17 6.12 11.55
CA ARG A 264 1.10 6.76 10.64
C ARG A 264 0.39 7.07 9.32
N ILE A 265 0.35 8.35 8.96
CA ILE A 265 -0.23 8.80 7.68
C ILE A 265 0.89 8.90 6.66
N VAL A 266 0.82 8.13 5.57
CA VAL A 266 1.87 8.08 4.55
C VAL A 266 1.29 8.15 3.16
N ASN A 267 1.92 8.94 2.29
CA ASN A 267 1.80 8.73 0.86
C ASN A 267 2.32 7.33 0.51
N TYR A 268 1.56 6.59 -0.29
CA TYR A 268 1.92 5.28 -0.79
C TYR A 268 1.52 5.13 -2.27
N TYR A 269 1.75 3.95 -2.85
CA TYR A 269 1.36 3.60 -4.21
C TYR A 269 0.11 2.72 -4.17
N PRO A 270 -1.10 3.31 -4.18
CA PRO A 270 -2.34 2.55 -4.31
C PRO A 270 -2.45 1.86 -5.67
N ALA A 271 -1.79 2.38 -6.70
CA ALA A 271 -1.71 1.79 -8.03
C ALA A 271 -0.28 1.89 -8.57
N ARG A 272 0.23 0.81 -9.17
CA ARG A 272 1.55 0.76 -9.81
C ARG A 272 1.57 -0.20 -11.00
N VAL A 273 2.58 -0.05 -11.85
CA VAL A 273 2.81 -0.95 -12.99
C VAL A 273 4.11 -1.70 -12.77
N GLU A 274 4.03 -3.02 -12.85
CA GLU A 274 5.19 -3.92 -12.78
C GLU A 274 5.20 -4.84 -14.01
N GLY A 275 6.10 -4.58 -14.95
CA GLY A 275 6.12 -5.28 -16.22
C GLY A 275 4.78 -5.11 -16.96
N LYS A 276 4.06 -6.21 -17.17
CA LYS A 276 2.73 -6.22 -17.81
C LYS A 276 1.56 -6.20 -16.83
N SER A 277 1.84 -5.90 -15.57
CA SER A 277 0.84 -5.98 -14.51
C SER A 277 0.46 -4.59 -14.03
N PHE A 278 -0.83 -4.32 -13.94
CA PHE A 278 -1.36 -3.21 -13.16
C PHE A 278 -1.72 -3.73 -11.78
N ILE A 279 -1.05 -3.24 -10.74
CA ILE A 279 -1.23 -3.67 -9.36
C ILE A 279 -1.95 -2.57 -8.59
N ILE A 280 -2.94 -2.98 -7.82
CA ILE A 280 -3.79 -2.18 -6.96
C ILE A 280 -3.54 -2.66 -5.54
N LYS A 281 -3.10 -1.77 -4.67
CA LYS A 281 -2.96 -2.02 -3.25
C LYS A 281 -4.09 -1.28 -2.54
N PRO A 282 -5.12 -1.99 -2.02
CA PRO A 282 -6.14 -1.36 -1.20
C PRO A 282 -5.51 -0.67 0.02
N HIS A 283 -6.17 0.35 0.54
CA HIS A 283 -5.76 0.97 1.81
C HIS A 283 -5.79 -0.07 2.94
N GLN A 284 -5.03 0.16 4.01
CA GLN A 284 -4.98 -0.80 5.10
C GLN A 284 -6.35 -1.02 5.78
N GLN A 285 -6.62 -2.28 6.14
CA GLN A 285 -7.84 -2.74 6.82
C GLN A 285 -9.17 -2.54 6.06
N ARG A 286 -9.14 -2.33 4.74
CA ARG A 286 -10.37 -2.17 3.94
C ARG A 286 -11.11 -3.48 3.67
N LEU A 287 -10.39 -4.57 3.46
CA LEU A 287 -10.99 -5.90 3.32
C LEU A 287 -11.01 -6.59 4.69
N GLN A 288 -12.16 -7.16 5.02
CA GLN A 288 -12.42 -7.87 6.26
C GLN A 288 -12.32 -9.37 6.00
N PRO A 289 -11.96 -10.18 7.00
CA PRO A 289 -11.97 -11.64 6.88
C PRO A 289 -13.38 -12.20 6.57
N ASP A 290 -13.43 -13.37 5.95
CA ASP A 290 -14.65 -14.12 5.58
C ASP A 290 -15.71 -13.28 4.85
N THR A 291 -15.28 -12.33 4.02
CA THR A 291 -16.16 -11.36 3.37
C THR A 291 -16.00 -11.40 1.86
N GLU A 292 -17.13 -11.38 1.16
CA GLU A 292 -17.19 -11.35 -0.31
C GLU A 292 -17.19 -9.91 -0.83
N TYR A 293 -16.47 -9.68 -1.92
CA TYR A 293 -16.23 -8.38 -2.54
C TYR A 293 -16.36 -8.45 -4.06
N TYR A 294 -16.65 -7.30 -4.66
CA TYR A 294 -16.47 -7.07 -6.09
C TYR A 294 -15.71 -5.76 -6.34
N VAL A 295 -15.01 -5.71 -7.47
CA VAL A 295 -14.14 -4.59 -7.86
C VAL A 295 -14.70 -3.94 -9.11
N THR A 296 -14.75 -2.60 -9.12
CA THR A 296 -15.03 -1.83 -10.33
C THR A 296 -13.84 -0.95 -10.66
N ILE A 297 -13.51 -0.84 -11.94
CA ILE A 297 -12.37 -0.08 -12.45
C ILE A 297 -12.85 0.66 -13.69
N GLU A 298 -12.91 1.98 -13.61
CA GLU A 298 -13.24 2.78 -14.78
C GLU A 298 -12.15 2.65 -15.85
N GLN A 299 -12.52 2.57 -17.13
CA GLN A 299 -11.56 2.42 -18.23
C GLN A 299 -10.40 3.43 -18.16
N ALA A 300 -10.69 4.68 -17.77
CA ALA A 300 -9.70 5.75 -17.70
C ALA A 300 -8.62 5.52 -16.63
N ALA A 301 -8.87 4.67 -15.62
CA ALA A 301 -7.94 4.38 -14.53
C ALA A 301 -6.71 3.59 -14.98
N VAL A 302 -6.83 2.82 -16.07
CA VAL A 302 -5.74 2.03 -16.64
C VAL A 302 -5.59 2.36 -18.12
N LYS A 303 -4.46 2.97 -18.48
CA LYS A 303 -4.18 3.29 -19.88
C LYS A 303 -3.62 2.04 -20.57
N GLN A 304 -4.52 1.27 -21.16
CA GLN A 304 -4.21 0.11 -21.98
C GLN A 304 -5.31 -0.06 -23.04
N THR A 305 -4.93 -0.33 -24.30
CA THR A 305 -5.84 -0.29 -25.46
C THR A 305 -7.01 -1.30 -25.39
N ASP A 306 -6.73 -2.48 -24.85
CA ASP A 306 -7.65 -3.60 -24.73
C ASP A 306 -8.46 -3.53 -23.43
N PHE A 307 -8.02 -2.73 -22.45
CA PHE A 307 -8.75 -2.50 -21.22
C PHE A 307 -9.99 -1.65 -21.48
N LYS A 308 -11.15 -2.22 -21.18
CA LYS A 308 -12.46 -1.55 -21.32
C LYS A 308 -13.05 -1.10 -20.00
N GLY A 309 -12.35 -1.29 -18.89
CA GLY A 309 -12.89 -1.15 -17.54
C GLY A 309 -13.38 -2.48 -16.99
N VAL A 310 -13.59 -2.51 -15.67
CA VAL A 310 -14.27 -3.58 -14.93
C VAL A 310 -15.53 -2.95 -14.34
N TYR A 311 -16.70 -3.42 -14.75
CA TYR A 311 -17.98 -2.85 -14.32
C TYR A 311 -18.89 -3.94 -13.76
N GLY A 312 -19.88 -3.53 -12.97
CA GLY A 312 -20.77 -4.48 -12.28
C GLY A 312 -19.98 -5.41 -11.37
N ARG A 313 -20.21 -6.72 -11.49
CA ARG A 313 -19.57 -7.78 -10.69
C ARG A 313 -18.70 -8.69 -11.56
N ALA A 314 -18.07 -8.12 -12.59
CA ALA A 314 -17.18 -8.87 -13.50
C ALA A 314 -15.88 -9.35 -12.82
N TRP A 315 -15.56 -8.82 -11.64
CA TRP A 315 -14.47 -9.30 -10.81
C TRP A 315 -14.89 -9.39 -9.35
N THR A 316 -15.00 -10.61 -8.86
CA THR A 316 -15.42 -10.98 -7.50
C THR A 316 -14.37 -11.81 -6.80
N PHE A 317 -14.33 -11.74 -5.47
CA PHE A 317 -13.57 -12.66 -4.64
C PHE A 317 -14.08 -12.65 -3.19
N LYS A 318 -13.81 -13.72 -2.45
CA LYS A 318 -14.06 -13.83 -1.02
C LYS A 318 -12.74 -14.01 -0.26
N THR A 319 -12.60 -13.26 0.83
CA THR A 319 -11.45 -13.36 1.73
C THR A 319 -11.56 -14.59 2.63
N LYS A 320 -10.41 -15.14 3.05
CA LYS A 320 -10.35 -16.23 4.03
C LYS A 320 -10.92 -15.80 5.38
N PRO A 321 -11.38 -16.76 6.21
CA PRO A 321 -11.59 -16.52 7.64
C PRO A 321 -10.34 -15.98 8.32
N ALA A 322 -10.53 -15.26 9.42
CA ALA A 322 -9.43 -14.71 10.21
C ALA A 322 -8.49 -15.84 10.68
N PRO A 323 -7.16 -15.62 10.67
CA PRO A 323 -6.20 -16.62 11.14
C PRO A 323 -6.49 -17.05 12.58
N ALA A 324 -6.57 -18.37 12.80
CA ALA A 324 -6.73 -18.96 14.12
C ALA A 324 -5.35 -19.20 14.76
N LEU A 325 -4.70 -18.14 15.23
CA LEU A 325 -3.37 -18.24 15.82
C LEU A 325 -3.43 -18.95 17.18
N THR A 326 -2.69 -20.06 17.32
CA THR A 326 -2.66 -20.88 18.54
C THR A 326 -1.22 -21.25 18.93
N GLY A 327 -1.03 -21.74 20.15
CA GLY A 327 0.27 -22.16 20.67
C GLY A 327 0.98 -21.09 21.52
N GLN A 328 2.18 -21.42 21.99
CA GLN A 328 2.94 -20.54 22.90
C GLN A 328 3.65 -19.37 22.23
N ASN A 329 4.07 -19.52 20.96
CA ASN A 329 4.93 -18.56 20.24
C ASN A 329 4.25 -17.90 19.03
N TYR A 330 2.91 -17.99 18.94
CA TYR A 330 2.06 -17.45 17.86
C TYR A 330 2.80 -17.28 16.53
N GLU A 331 2.91 -18.39 15.80
CA GLU A 331 3.58 -18.44 14.50
C GLU A 331 2.62 -17.90 13.43
N VAL A 332 3.07 -16.94 12.63
CA VAL A 332 2.32 -16.28 11.57
C VAL A 332 3.10 -16.40 10.28
N LYS A 333 2.47 -16.90 9.21
CA LYS A 333 3.07 -17.03 7.89
C LYS A 333 2.66 -15.88 6.97
N ILE A 334 3.64 -15.22 6.36
CA ILE A 334 3.47 -14.11 5.42
C ILE A 334 4.05 -14.54 4.07
N SER A 335 3.25 -14.47 2.99
CA SER A 335 3.67 -14.90 1.66
C SER A 335 2.83 -14.30 0.54
N HIS A 336 3.48 -13.97 -0.58
CA HIS A 336 2.80 -13.59 -1.83
C HIS A 336 2.36 -14.79 -2.69
N THR A 337 2.81 -16.00 -2.36
CA THR A 337 2.64 -17.17 -3.23
C THR A 337 2.07 -18.40 -2.52
N ASP A 338 2.20 -18.52 -1.20
CA ASP A 338 1.62 -19.64 -0.47
C ASP A 338 0.11 -19.42 -0.24
N PRO A 339 -0.77 -20.24 -0.85
CA PRO A 339 -2.20 -20.17 -0.59
C PRO A 339 -2.58 -20.50 0.86
N ASN A 340 -1.67 -21.00 1.69
CA ASN A 340 -1.88 -21.28 3.12
C ASN A 340 -1.27 -20.22 4.04
N ALA A 341 -0.69 -19.14 3.51
CA ALA A 341 -0.26 -18.03 4.35
C ALA A 341 -1.43 -17.42 5.12
N ASP A 342 -1.11 -16.80 6.26
CA ASP A 342 -2.04 -16.07 7.11
C ASP A 342 -2.23 -14.64 6.60
N PHE A 343 -1.17 -14.05 6.04
CA PHE A 343 -1.13 -12.68 5.54
C PHE A 343 -0.33 -12.56 4.25
N TYR A 344 -0.69 -11.59 3.42
CA TYR A 344 0.09 -11.17 2.25
C TYR A 344 1.16 -10.15 2.65
N THR A 345 0.90 -9.37 3.71
CA THR A 345 1.73 -8.25 4.14
C THR A 345 2.26 -8.41 5.57
N LEU A 346 3.43 -7.82 5.84
CA LEU A 346 3.96 -7.75 7.20
C LEU A 346 3.15 -6.78 8.06
N GLN A 347 2.71 -5.64 7.52
CA GLN A 347 1.88 -4.69 8.28
C GLN A 347 0.54 -5.31 8.70
N GLY A 348 -0.10 -6.10 7.83
CA GLY A 348 -1.35 -6.81 8.14
C GLY A 348 -1.20 -7.77 9.33
N ALA A 349 -0.10 -8.53 9.36
CA ALA A 349 0.23 -9.42 10.48
C ALA A 349 0.46 -8.65 11.80
N ILE A 350 1.18 -7.52 11.74
CA ILE A 350 1.42 -6.63 12.88
C ILE A 350 0.10 -6.07 13.43
N ASP A 351 -0.77 -5.60 12.55
CA ASP A 351 -2.04 -4.97 12.91
C ASP A 351 -3.03 -5.99 13.50
N PHE A 352 -3.09 -7.19 12.92
CA PHE A 352 -3.92 -8.27 13.44
C PHE A 352 -3.48 -8.69 14.85
N CYS A 353 -2.18 -8.93 15.05
CA CYS A 353 -1.66 -9.35 16.35
C CYS A 353 -1.86 -8.29 17.43
N ALA A 354 -1.85 -7.00 17.08
CA ALA A 354 -2.08 -5.91 18.02
C ALA A 354 -3.41 -6.07 18.78
N THR A 355 -4.42 -6.63 18.13
CA THR A 355 -5.80 -6.71 18.66
C THR A 355 -6.23 -8.13 19.02
N HIS A 356 -5.53 -9.17 18.54
CA HIS A 356 -5.92 -10.56 18.70
C HIS A 356 -4.95 -11.41 19.54
N VAL A 357 -3.74 -10.91 19.79
CA VAL A 357 -2.73 -11.62 20.58
C VAL A 357 -2.31 -10.74 21.76
N ASP A 358 -2.08 -11.37 22.92
CA ASP A 358 -1.58 -10.66 24.09
C ASP A 358 -0.30 -9.86 23.75
N LEU A 359 -0.27 -8.61 24.20
CA LEU A 359 0.82 -7.66 23.98
C LEU A 359 2.21 -8.29 24.18
N ASN A 360 2.37 -9.07 25.26
CA ASN A 360 3.64 -9.62 25.71
C ASN A 360 3.83 -11.09 25.31
N ALA A 361 2.84 -11.75 24.72
CA ALA A 361 3.03 -13.09 24.19
C ALA A 361 4.08 -13.09 23.07
N ALA A 362 4.87 -14.17 22.99
CA ALA A 362 5.84 -14.33 21.92
C ALA A 362 5.13 -14.52 20.57
N LYS A 363 5.59 -13.80 19.54
CA LYS A 363 5.04 -13.83 18.17
C LYS A 363 6.18 -14.02 17.19
N THR A 364 6.04 -14.95 16.25
CA THR A 364 7.03 -15.19 15.20
C THR A 364 6.41 -15.01 13.84
N PHE A 365 6.87 -14.01 13.08
CA PHE A 365 6.39 -13.69 11.74
C PHE A 365 7.39 -14.26 10.72
N ARG A 366 7.01 -15.31 10.00
CA ARG A 366 7.83 -15.98 8.99
C ARG A 366 7.45 -15.47 7.61
N MET A 367 8.43 -14.89 6.92
CA MET A 367 8.26 -14.33 5.59
C MET A 367 8.89 -15.28 4.57
N ASP A 368 8.11 -15.68 3.57
CA ASP A 368 8.62 -16.40 2.40
C ASP A 368 9.46 -15.43 1.52
N ASP A 369 10.35 -15.98 0.70
CA ASP A 369 11.20 -15.21 -0.21
C ASP A 369 10.38 -14.27 -1.11
N GLY A 370 10.82 -13.03 -1.25
CA GLY A 370 10.13 -12.02 -2.03
C GLY A 370 10.47 -10.58 -1.65
N ILE A 371 10.01 -9.65 -2.48
CA ILE A 371 10.02 -8.21 -2.19
C ILE A 371 8.66 -7.84 -1.60
N TYR A 372 8.69 -7.28 -0.40
CA TYR A 372 7.52 -6.79 0.33
C TYR A 372 7.53 -5.27 0.24
N GLN A 373 6.79 -4.75 -0.75
CA GLN A 373 6.74 -3.31 -1.01
C GLN A 373 5.82 -2.60 -0.02
N GLU A 374 6.32 -2.38 1.19
CA GLU A 374 5.54 -1.95 2.34
C GLU A 374 6.25 -0.89 3.18
N ILE A 375 5.45 0.00 3.77
CA ILE A 375 5.87 0.87 4.85
C ILE A 375 5.36 0.24 6.14
N ILE A 376 6.24 0.07 7.13
CA ILE A 376 5.93 -0.62 8.39
C ILE A 376 5.90 0.37 9.56
N TYR A 377 4.87 0.22 10.40
CA TYR A 377 4.74 0.86 11.70
C TYR A 377 4.39 -0.17 12.76
N LEU A 378 5.37 -0.51 13.60
CA LEU A 378 5.21 -1.39 14.76
C LEU A 378 5.29 -0.54 16.01
N ARG A 379 4.17 -0.45 16.74
CA ARG A 379 4.06 0.38 17.92
C ARG A 379 3.36 -0.30 19.08
N ASP A 380 3.89 -0.04 20.28
CA ASP A 380 3.35 -0.47 21.56
C ASP A 380 3.05 -1.99 21.58
N GLN A 381 3.85 -2.81 20.91
CA GLN A 381 3.76 -4.29 20.90
C GLN A 381 5.08 -4.91 21.32
N SER A 382 5.07 -6.08 21.94
CA SER A 382 6.29 -6.71 22.47
C SER A 382 6.48 -8.15 22.03
N ASN A 383 7.72 -8.65 22.17
CA ASN A 383 8.12 -10.03 21.92
C ASN A 383 7.80 -10.52 20.50
N ILE A 384 8.09 -9.68 19.49
CA ILE A 384 7.91 -10.00 18.06
C ILE A 384 9.25 -10.39 17.46
N THR A 385 9.29 -11.50 16.72
CA THR A 385 10.42 -11.87 15.88
C THR A 385 10.00 -12.00 14.42
N VAL A 386 10.53 -11.15 13.55
CA VAL A 386 10.37 -11.24 12.08
C VAL A 386 11.52 -12.05 11.52
N LYS A 387 11.22 -13.13 10.78
CA LYS A 387 12.21 -14.06 10.23
C LYS A 387 12.05 -14.20 8.73
N GLY A 388 13.13 -13.96 8.00
CA GLY A 388 13.28 -14.33 6.60
C GLY A 388 14.04 -15.66 6.44
N ASN A 389 14.73 -15.79 5.32
CA ASN A 389 15.43 -17.00 4.93
C ASN A 389 16.80 -17.12 5.63
N ALA A 390 16.95 -18.09 6.51
CA ALA A 390 18.18 -18.28 7.30
C ALA A 390 19.46 -18.55 6.48
N SER A 391 19.31 -18.98 5.22
CA SER A 391 20.46 -19.25 4.33
C SER A 391 20.84 -18.06 3.44
N ASP A 392 19.95 -17.08 3.30
CA ASP A 392 20.13 -15.93 2.42
C ASP A 392 19.34 -14.72 2.94
N ASN A 393 20.04 -13.76 3.53
CA ASN A 393 19.44 -12.53 4.05
C ASN A 393 19.03 -11.51 2.95
N THR A 394 19.26 -11.83 1.67
CA THR A 394 18.79 -11.04 0.52
C THR A 394 17.45 -11.54 -0.04
N ALA A 395 17.04 -12.76 0.32
CA ALA A 395 15.86 -13.40 -0.26
C ALA A 395 14.53 -12.78 0.18
N VAL A 396 14.49 -12.16 1.38
CA VAL A 396 13.34 -11.40 1.89
C VAL A 396 13.72 -9.93 2.01
N ASN A 397 13.08 -9.07 1.22
CA ASN A 397 13.36 -7.64 1.19
C ASN A 397 12.11 -6.81 1.54
N ILE A 398 12.11 -6.19 2.72
CA ILE A 398 11.11 -5.20 3.14
C ILE A 398 11.56 -3.85 2.57
N GLN A 399 10.88 -3.42 1.50
CA GLN A 399 11.36 -2.34 0.63
C GLN A 399 10.31 -1.25 0.41
N TYR A 400 10.71 0.02 0.39
CA TYR A 400 9.86 1.10 -0.13
C TYR A 400 10.69 2.29 -0.61
N ASP A 401 10.18 3.11 -1.53
CA ASP A 401 10.87 4.32 -2.02
C ASP A 401 10.42 5.60 -1.29
N ASN A 402 10.63 5.62 0.02
CA ASN A 402 10.17 6.73 0.84
C ASN A 402 11.25 7.82 1.00
N SER A 403 10.85 9.09 1.08
CA SER A 403 11.81 10.19 1.25
C SER A 403 11.21 11.36 2.01
N ASN A 404 12.08 12.28 2.43
CA ASN A 404 11.66 13.50 3.11
C ASN A 404 10.74 14.39 2.25
N ASP A 405 10.86 14.31 0.92
CA ASP A 405 10.04 15.10 0.00
C ASP A 405 8.61 14.55 -0.10
N ILE A 406 8.40 13.27 0.18
CA ILE A 406 7.09 12.61 0.08
C ILE A 406 6.43 12.50 1.46
N ASN A 407 7.11 11.88 2.42
CA ASN A 407 6.64 11.73 3.80
C ASN A 407 7.64 12.37 4.76
N GLY A 408 7.66 13.71 4.83
CA GLY A 408 8.67 14.46 5.56
C GLY A 408 8.79 14.14 7.05
N GLY A 409 9.99 14.33 7.61
CA GLY A 409 10.29 14.14 9.03
C GLY A 409 10.58 12.70 9.43
N ILE A 410 10.78 12.48 10.74
CA ILE A 410 11.09 11.15 11.30
C ILE A 410 9.84 10.35 11.66
N GLY A 411 8.70 11.02 11.88
CA GLY A 411 7.39 10.41 12.13
C GLY A 411 7.27 9.75 13.52
N GLY A 412 6.21 10.04 14.27
CA GLY A 412 5.92 9.41 15.58
C GLY A 412 4.47 8.91 15.71
N GLY A 413 3.79 8.83 14.56
CA GLY A 413 2.35 8.68 14.47
C GLY A 413 1.56 9.88 15.00
N THR A 414 0.24 9.83 14.85
CA THR A 414 -0.71 10.81 15.33
C THR A 414 -2.02 10.15 15.70
N ASN A 415 -2.82 10.78 16.54
CA ASN A 415 -4.16 10.30 16.84
C ASN A 415 -5.11 10.70 15.69
N ILE A 416 -5.41 9.74 14.82
CA ILE A 416 -6.37 9.86 13.73
C ILE A 416 -7.17 8.57 13.63
N ASP A 417 -8.43 8.67 13.22
CA ASP A 417 -9.25 7.49 12.93
C ASP A 417 -8.68 6.69 11.75
N GLN A 418 -8.72 5.35 11.83
CA GLN A 418 -8.22 4.46 10.78
C GLN A 418 -8.94 4.69 9.43
N PHE A 419 -10.21 5.08 9.49
CA PHE A 419 -11.11 5.26 8.37
C PHE A 419 -11.48 6.74 8.18
N ALA A 420 -10.63 7.66 8.64
CA ALA A 420 -10.83 9.08 8.42
C ALA A 420 -11.09 9.36 6.93
N PRO A 421 -12.12 10.14 6.59
CA PRO A 421 -12.49 10.38 5.20
C PRO A 421 -11.43 11.21 4.47
N THR A 422 -11.40 11.10 3.16
CA THR A 422 -10.66 12.02 2.29
C THR A 422 -11.08 13.47 2.58
N GLY A 423 -10.16 14.42 2.40
CA GLY A 423 -10.36 15.81 2.81
C GLY A 423 -10.03 16.11 4.27
N THR A 424 -9.86 15.09 5.13
CA THR A 424 -9.40 15.29 6.52
C THR A 424 -8.01 15.93 6.55
N ILE A 425 -7.82 16.98 7.35
CA ILE A 425 -6.51 17.63 7.49
C ILE A 425 -5.53 16.67 8.17
N VAL A 426 -4.38 16.45 7.52
CA VAL A 426 -3.28 15.64 8.05
C VAL A 426 -2.59 16.41 9.17
N PRO A 427 -2.69 15.98 10.45
CA PRO A 427 -2.11 16.73 11.56
C PRO A 427 -0.59 16.75 11.48
N SER A 428 0.00 15.60 11.13
CA SER A 428 1.43 15.44 10.95
C SER A 428 1.74 14.32 9.96
N SER A 429 2.82 14.51 9.20
CA SER A 429 3.40 13.46 8.35
C SER A 429 3.79 12.24 9.19
N GLY A 430 3.56 11.06 8.61
CA GLY A 430 3.99 9.78 9.17
C GLY A 430 5.50 9.53 9.11
N GLY A 431 6.29 10.40 8.47
CA GLY A 431 7.75 10.28 8.40
C GLY A 431 8.26 9.43 7.25
N ARG A 432 9.58 9.49 7.01
CA ARG A 432 10.21 8.96 5.78
C ARG A 432 10.84 7.58 5.89
N SER A 433 10.83 6.97 7.07
CA SER A 433 11.43 5.65 7.28
C SER A 433 10.61 4.52 6.67
N VAL A 434 11.24 3.49 6.10
CA VAL A 434 10.50 2.30 5.64
C VAL A 434 9.94 1.53 6.84
N VAL A 435 10.76 1.25 7.84
CA VAL A 435 10.35 0.55 9.08
C VAL A 435 10.51 1.46 10.29
N ILE A 436 9.42 1.70 11.00
CA ILE A 436 9.42 2.40 12.30
C ILE A 436 9.07 1.42 13.42
N LEU A 437 9.96 1.30 14.40
CA LEU A 437 9.70 0.64 15.69
C LEU A 437 9.54 1.72 16.75
N ASP A 438 8.38 1.80 17.41
CA ASP A 438 8.05 2.99 18.23
C ASP A 438 7.24 2.66 19.49
N GLY A 439 7.10 3.66 20.35
CA GLY A 439 6.34 3.60 21.60
C GLY A 439 6.99 2.69 22.64
N ASN A 440 6.16 2.01 23.41
CA ASN A 440 6.57 1.13 24.50
C ASN A 440 6.99 -0.28 24.04
N SER A 441 7.13 -0.49 22.73
CA SER A 441 7.50 -1.78 22.16
C SER A 441 8.80 -2.29 22.78
N ASP A 442 8.84 -3.56 23.15
CA ASP A 442 10.00 -4.17 23.77
C ASP A 442 10.28 -5.53 23.12
N LYS A 443 11.56 -5.88 23.02
CA LYS A 443 12.00 -7.19 22.53
C LYS A 443 11.55 -7.46 21.09
N ILE A 444 11.81 -6.50 20.21
CA ILE A 444 11.55 -6.63 18.77
C ILE A 444 12.78 -7.18 18.07
N ARG A 445 12.64 -8.26 17.31
CA ARG A 445 13.74 -8.94 16.66
C ARG A 445 13.50 -9.11 15.16
N PHE A 446 14.53 -8.87 14.36
CA PHE A 446 14.57 -9.21 12.94
C PHE A 446 15.73 -10.17 12.69
N GLU A 447 15.48 -11.24 11.92
CA GLU A 447 16.48 -12.24 11.57
C GLU A 447 16.45 -12.53 10.07
N ASN A 448 17.60 -12.45 9.41
CA ASN A 448 17.78 -12.86 8.01
C ASN A 448 16.86 -12.14 7.00
N VAL A 449 16.74 -10.81 7.14
CA VAL A 449 15.97 -9.97 6.22
C VAL A 449 16.79 -8.79 5.73
N THR A 450 16.42 -8.27 4.57
CA THR A 450 16.83 -6.95 4.09
C THR A 450 15.74 -5.93 4.40
N ILE A 451 16.12 -4.80 4.98
CA ILE A 451 15.29 -3.61 5.13
C ILE A 451 15.90 -2.52 4.24
N GLU A 452 15.17 -2.10 3.22
CA GLU A 452 15.71 -1.20 2.20
C GLU A 452 14.80 0.01 1.97
N ASN A 453 15.39 1.20 1.99
CA ASN A 453 14.79 2.34 1.34
C ASN A 453 15.31 2.48 -0.11
N ALA A 454 14.47 2.06 -1.06
CA ALA A 454 14.79 2.01 -2.48
C ALA A 454 15.01 3.40 -3.09
N TYR A 455 14.55 4.48 -2.43
CA TYR A 455 14.70 5.84 -2.95
C TYR A 455 16.18 6.17 -3.21
N GLY A 456 17.03 5.93 -2.20
CA GLY A 456 18.47 6.11 -2.33
C GLY A 456 19.17 4.93 -2.97
N TRP A 457 18.87 3.71 -2.50
CA TRP A 457 19.65 2.52 -2.84
C TRP A 457 19.40 2.01 -4.26
N THR A 458 18.18 1.56 -4.56
CA THR A 458 17.82 0.98 -5.87
C THR A 458 17.62 2.05 -6.95
N LEU A 459 17.02 3.19 -6.60
CA LEU A 459 16.67 4.24 -7.56
C LEU A 459 17.75 5.31 -7.73
N GLY A 460 18.78 5.33 -6.87
CA GLY A 460 19.89 6.28 -6.97
C GLY A 460 19.50 7.74 -6.78
N LYS A 461 18.40 8.03 -6.07
CA LYS A 461 17.95 9.41 -5.82
C LYS A 461 18.65 9.99 -4.59
N ASN A 462 18.76 11.32 -4.58
CA ASN A 462 19.36 12.07 -3.47
C ASN A 462 18.28 12.64 -2.54
N GLY A 463 18.58 12.68 -1.25
CA GLY A 463 17.68 13.19 -0.20
C GLY A 463 17.59 12.22 0.98
N GLN A 464 17.10 12.69 2.13
CA GLN A 464 16.99 11.84 3.32
C GLN A 464 15.93 10.74 3.12
N ALA A 465 16.30 9.50 3.43
CA ALA A 465 15.49 8.32 3.13
C ALA A 465 15.84 7.13 4.05
N GLU A 466 15.41 7.16 5.30
CA GLU A 466 15.66 6.10 6.29
C GLU A 466 15.10 4.76 5.81
N ALA A 467 15.89 3.70 5.95
CA ALA A 467 15.37 2.33 5.88
C ALA A 467 14.74 1.93 7.22
N LEU A 468 15.38 2.31 8.33
CA LEU A 468 15.01 1.86 9.67
C LEU A 468 15.11 2.98 10.70
N TYR A 469 14.01 3.20 11.43
CA TYR A 469 13.94 4.09 12.60
C TYR A 469 13.54 3.28 13.84
N ILE A 470 14.36 3.36 14.89
CA ILE A 470 14.16 2.66 16.16
C ILE A 470 13.96 3.66 17.29
N ASN A 471 12.77 3.69 17.87
CA ASN A 471 12.36 4.54 18.98
C ASN A 471 11.54 3.76 20.02
N ASN A 472 12.00 2.56 20.33
CA ASN A 472 11.36 1.67 21.29
C ASN A 472 12.32 1.30 22.44
N LYS A 473 11.93 0.37 23.32
CA LYS A 473 12.74 -0.02 24.49
C LYS A 473 13.94 -0.89 24.12
N SER A 474 13.73 -1.93 23.34
CA SER A 474 14.80 -2.82 22.89
C SER A 474 14.53 -3.46 21.53
N ALA A 475 15.57 -3.53 20.69
CA ALA A 475 15.50 -4.15 19.37
C ALA A 475 16.79 -4.92 19.02
N ALA A 476 16.65 -6.04 18.31
CA ALA A 476 17.76 -6.87 17.86
C ALA A 476 17.65 -7.20 16.35
N PHE A 477 18.75 -7.13 15.63
CA PHE A 477 18.84 -7.44 14.20
C PHE A 477 19.98 -8.42 14.02
N ILE A 478 19.69 -9.62 13.50
CA ILE A 478 20.66 -10.71 13.39
C ILE A 478 20.74 -11.17 11.94
N ASN A 479 21.94 -11.10 11.35
CA ASN A 479 22.16 -11.42 9.95
C ASN A 479 21.26 -10.61 9.01
N CYS A 480 21.05 -9.32 9.29
CA CYS A 480 20.18 -8.44 8.51
C CYS A 480 20.98 -7.49 7.61
N ARG A 481 20.32 -6.99 6.57
CA ARG A 481 20.83 -5.91 5.72
C ARG A 481 20.00 -4.66 5.93
N VAL A 482 20.62 -3.49 6.09
CA VAL A 482 19.93 -2.19 6.20
C VAL A 482 20.50 -1.24 5.16
N LEU A 483 19.69 -0.92 4.14
CA LEU A 483 20.17 -0.33 2.90
C LEU A 483 19.44 0.98 2.57
N SER A 484 20.19 2.06 2.40
CA SER A 484 19.72 3.31 1.80
C SER A 484 20.94 4.13 1.38
N PHE A 485 20.80 5.45 1.25
CA PHE A 485 21.88 6.35 0.90
C PHE A 485 22.09 7.43 1.96
N GLN A 486 21.23 8.43 2.06
CA GLN A 486 21.29 9.41 3.14
C GLN A 486 20.35 9.01 4.28
N ASP A 487 20.83 9.13 5.52
CA ASP A 487 20.07 8.85 6.75
C ASP A 487 19.59 7.37 6.87
N THR A 488 20.33 6.38 6.34
CA THR A 488 19.91 4.97 6.29
C THR A 488 19.30 4.39 7.57
N LEU A 489 19.96 4.60 8.71
CA LEU A 489 19.61 4.03 10.01
C LEU A 489 19.54 5.13 11.07
N LEU A 490 18.38 5.21 11.73
CA LEU A 490 18.12 6.12 12.86
C LEU A 490 17.87 5.32 14.15
N PRO A 491 18.89 5.05 14.99
CA PRO A 491 18.71 4.55 16.34
C PRO A 491 18.35 5.73 17.25
N GLY A 492 17.05 6.04 17.37
CA GLY A 492 16.54 7.18 18.13
C GLY A 492 16.35 6.94 19.62
N GLY A 493 16.20 5.68 20.06
CA GLY A 493 15.96 5.34 21.45
C GLY A 493 16.38 3.92 21.83
N GLY A 494 16.31 3.62 23.13
CA GLY A 494 16.42 2.25 23.66
C GLY A 494 17.77 1.56 23.55
N TYR A 495 17.73 0.24 23.70
CA TYR A 495 18.85 -0.70 23.60
C TYR A 495 18.76 -1.46 22.28
N ASN A 496 19.74 -1.25 21.41
CA ASN A 496 19.75 -1.78 20.05
C ASN A 496 20.96 -2.71 19.87
N TRP A 497 20.74 -3.88 19.29
CA TRP A 497 21.80 -4.82 18.98
C TRP A 497 21.74 -5.26 17.51
N PHE A 498 22.83 -5.07 16.79
CA PHE A 498 23.02 -5.53 15.42
C PHE A 498 24.13 -6.56 15.45
N LYS A 499 23.87 -7.77 14.96
CA LYS A 499 24.81 -8.89 14.95
C LYS A 499 24.92 -9.47 13.56
N ASP A 500 26.14 -9.57 13.04
CA ASP A 500 26.41 -10.10 11.69
C ASP A 500 25.65 -9.33 10.58
N CYS A 501 25.41 -8.04 10.78
CA CYS A 501 24.62 -7.22 9.87
C CYS A 501 25.50 -6.49 8.84
N PHE A 502 24.92 -6.23 7.67
CA PHE A 502 25.48 -5.34 6.65
C PHE A 502 24.65 -4.06 6.56
N ILE A 503 25.24 -2.92 6.88
CA ILE A 503 24.58 -1.61 6.84
C ILE A 503 25.29 -0.75 5.82
N ALA A 504 24.56 -0.26 4.81
CA ALA A 504 25.16 0.53 3.74
C ALA A 504 24.45 1.87 3.51
N GLY A 505 25.26 2.90 3.24
CA GLY A 505 24.78 4.21 2.89
C GLY A 505 25.92 5.21 2.67
N ALA A 506 25.58 6.43 2.30
CA ALA A 506 26.51 7.51 2.07
C ALA A 506 26.39 8.57 3.17
N THR A 507 25.55 9.60 3.02
CA THR A 507 25.56 10.77 3.90
C THR A 507 24.86 10.52 5.23
N ASP A 508 25.57 10.74 6.35
CA ASP A 508 25.04 10.62 7.73
C ASP A 508 24.25 9.32 7.95
N PHE A 509 24.68 8.22 7.31
CA PHE A 509 23.80 7.08 7.14
C PHE A 509 23.51 6.32 8.45
N ILE A 510 24.29 6.55 9.51
CA ILE A 510 23.92 6.19 10.89
C ILE A 510 23.86 7.46 11.73
N TRP A 511 22.67 7.81 12.25
CA TRP A 511 22.52 9.01 13.07
C TRP A 511 21.46 8.84 14.15
N GLY A 512 21.49 9.67 15.20
CA GLY A 512 20.51 9.60 16.28
C GLY A 512 21.11 9.45 17.68
N ALA A 513 20.26 9.08 18.64
CA ALA A 513 20.50 9.28 20.07
C ALA A 513 20.23 8.03 20.94
N GLY A 514 20.32 6.83 20.38
CA GLY A 514 20.08 5.56 21.11
C GLY A 514 20.88 5.44 22.41
N LYS A 515 20.31 4.79 23.42
CA LYS A 515 20.91 4.68 24.76
C LYS A 515 22.13 3.77 24.77
N VAL A 516 21.98 2.61 24.16
CA VAL A 516 23.06 1.69 23.81
C VAL A 516 22.77 1.17 22.41
N VAL A 517 23.71 1.34 21.48
CA VAL A 517 23.60 0.84 20.11
C VAL A 517 24.85 0.00 19.84
N LEU A 518 24.72 -1.31 19.97
CA LEU A 518 25.82 -2.26 19.78
C LEU A 518 25.78 -2.85 18.37
N PHE A 519 26.85 -2.65 17.60
CA PHE A 519 27.14 -3.37 16.36
C PHE A 519 28.21 -4.42 16.66
N GLU A 520 27.88 -5.70 16.56
CA GLU A 520 28.75 -6.84 16.85
C GLU A 520 28.98 -7.61 15.55
N ASP A 521 30.24 -7.70 15.11
CA ASP A 521 30.65 -8.38 13.87
C ASP A 521 29.91 -7.87 12.61
N CYS A 522 29.59 -6.57 12.57
CA CYS A 522 28.90 -5.95 11.45
C CYS A 522 29.86 -5.40 10.40
N GLU A 523 29.36 -5.19 9.19
CA GLU A 523 30.01 -4.39 8.15
C GLU A 523 29.20 -3.11 7.88
N LEU A 524 29.90 -1.97 7.98
CA LEU A 524 29.38 -0.64 7.73
C LEU A 524 30.02 -0.14 6.43
N HIS A 525 29.25 -0.13 5.34
CA HIS A 525 29.77 0.04 3.99
C HIS A 525 29.33 1.37 3.37
N ALA A 526 30.29 2.22 3.01
CA ALA A 526 30.03 3.43 2.23
C ALA A 526 30.27 3.17 0.74
N PRO A 527 29.23 2.98 -0.09
CA PRO A 527 29.40 2.61 -1.51
C PRO A 527 30.05 3.71 -2.34
N THR A 528 29.99 4.96 -1.88
CA THR A 528 30.63 6.12 -2.49
C THR A 528 31.34 6.95 -1.42
N GLY A 529 32.25 7.84 -1.82
CA GLY A 529 32.80 8.84 -0.91
C GLY A 529 31.67 9.66 -0.27
N THR A 530 31.68 9.76 1.06
CA THR A 530 30.63 10.42 1.83
C THR A 530 31.14 11.56 2.71
N ARG A 531 30.23 12.51 3.00
CA ARG A 531 30.40 13.54 4.04
C ARG A 531 30.62 12.94 5.43
N ALA A 532 29.97 11.82 5.76
CA ALA A 532 30.16 11.06 7.00
C ALA A 532 29.40 9.73 6.97
N VAL A 533 29.99 8.68 7.56
CA VAL A 533 29.30 7.42 7.87
C VAL A 533 28.32 7.62 9.03
N MET A 534 28.73 8.35 10.06
CA MET A 534 27.95 8.52 11.28
C MET A 534 27.88 9.94 11.80
N GLN A 535 26.75 10.27 12.41
CA GLN A 535 26.52 11.50 13.15
C GLN A 535 25.84 11.17 14.48
N ALA A 536 26.65 10.92 15.51
CA ALA A 536 26.17 10.55 16.84
C ALA A 536 25.56 11.78 17.54
N ARG A 537 24.30 11.71 17.94
CA ARG A 537 23.60 12.78 18.68
C ARG A 537 23.24 12.30 20.08
N VAL A 538 24.21 11.72 20.77
CA VAL A 538 23.99 10.93 21.99
C VAL A 538 23.60 11.86 23.14
N SER A 539 22.65 11.46 23.98
CA SER A 539 22.33 12.23 25.19
C SER A 539 23.36 11.99 26.29
N ALA A 540 23.61 13.00 27.14
CA ALA A 540 24.50 12.82 28.29
C ALA A 540 24.07 11.64 29.18
N GLY A 541 25.04 10.80 29.58
CA GLY A 541 24.81 9.59 30.38
C GLY A 541 24.52 8.32 29.58
N TYR A 542 24.18 8.44 28.29
CA TYR A 542 24.03 7.27 27.42
C TYR A 542 25.39 6.74 26.99
N LEU A 543 25.53 5.41 26.89
CA LEU A 543 26.76 4.80 26.34
C LEU A 543 26.91 5.11 24.85
N GLY A 544 25.77 5.31 24.16
CA GLY A 544 25.74 5.64 22.75
C GLY A 544 26.11 4.45 21.89
N TYR A 545 26.96 4.69 20.89
CA TYR A 545 27.31 3.71 19.87
C TYR A 545 28.55 2.91 20.28
N VAL A 546 28.45 1.59 20.16
CA VAL A 546 29.54 0.66 20.39
C VAL A 546 29.68 -0.24 19.18
N PHE A 547 30.84 -0.26 18.57
CA PHE A 547 31.21 -1.13 17.47
C PHE A 547 32.22 -2.15 17.98
N LEU A 548 31.85 -3.42 17.93
CA LEU A 548 32.64 -4.55 18.38
C LEU A 548 32.93 -5.46 17.21
N ASN A 549 34.21 -5.72 16.95
CA ASN A 549 34.70 -6.59 15.86
C ASN A 549 34.14 -6.22 14.47
N SER A 550 33.74 -4.96 14.28
CA SER A 550 33.06 -4.52 13.07
C SER A 550 34.04 -3.97 12.03
N ARG A 551 33.63 -3.95 10.78
CA ARG A 551 34.41 -3.40 9.66
C ARG A 551 33.75 -2.16 9.09
N PHE A 552 34.55 -1.13 8.79
CA PHE A 552 34.13 0.07 8.08
C PHE A 552 34.77 0.05 6.70
N THR A 553 33.98 -0.24 5.67
CA THR A 553 34.47 -0.46 4.30
C THR A 553 33.97 0.65 3.37
N VAL A 554 34.63 0.82 2.23
CA VAL A 554 34.23 1.75 1.18
C VAL A 554 34.10 1.04 -0.16
N GLY A 555 33.32 1.62 -1.08
CA GLY A 555 33.20 1.14 -2.45
C GLY A 555 34.52 1.20 -3.22
N GLU A 556 34.61 0.40 -4.28
CA GLU A 556 35.80 0.36 -5.13
C GLU A 556 36.14 1.76 -5.69
N GLY A 557 37.42 2.12 -5.64
CA GLY A 557 37.91 3.41 -6.14
C GLY A 557 37.62 4.62 -5.25
N VAL A 558 36.94 4.45 -4.11
CA VAL A 558 36.73 5.53 -3.14
C VAL A 558 38.06 5.88 -2.45
N THR A 559 38.59 7.06 -2.74
CA THR A 559 39.84 7.57 -2.17
C THR A 559 39.64 8.63 -1.09
N ASN A 560 38.41 9.11 -0.91
CA ASN A 560 38.07 10.09 0.11
C ASN A 560 36.67 9.81 0.69
N SER A 561 36.60 9.65 2.00
CA SER A 561 35.35 9.46 2.73
C SER A 561 35.57 9.78 4.20
N THR A 562 34.63 10.50 4.81
CA THR A 562 34.71 10.85 6.23
C THR A 562 33.99 9.79 7.08
N LEU A 563 34.53 9.46 8.25
CA LEU A 563 33.88 8.54 9.18
C LEU A 563 32.82 9.27 10.02
N ILE A 564 33.21 10.31 10.77
CA ILE A 564 32.34 10.97 11.75
C ILE A 564 32.04 12.41 11.32
N TYR A 565 30.76 12.78 11.33
CA TYR A 565 30.36 14.18 11.44
C TYR A 565 30.15 14.51 12.91
N GLN A 566 30.95 15.43 13.43
CA GLN A 566 30.95 15.81 14.84
C GLN A 566 29.64 16.48 15.26
N PHE A 567 29.06 16.02 16.37
CA PHE A 567 27.88 16.62 16.99
C PHE A 567 27.96 16.48 18.52
N GLU A 568 27.78 17.58 19.25
CA GLU A 568 27.95 17.57 20.71
C GLU A 568 26.72 17.01 21.46
N PRO A 569 26.89 15.99 22.33
CA PRO A 569 28.08 15.18 22.58
C PRO A 569 28.19 13.93 21.70
N ASP A 570 29.43 13.58 21.36
CA ASP A 570 29.81 12.39 20.60
C ASP A 570 30.18 11.26 21.59
N ASN A 571 29.36 10.21 21.70
CA ASN A 571 29.73 9.01 22.46
C ASN A 571 29.82 7.79 21.53
N LEU A 572 31.05 7.47 21.15
CA LEU A 572 31.40 6.46 20.15
C LEU A 572 32.48 5.55 20.72
N THR A 573 32.31 4.24 20.61
CA THR A 573 33.27 3.25 21.10
C THR A 573 33.58 2.28 19.97
N PHE A 574 34.85 2.15 19.59
CA PHE A 574 35.27 1.15 18.60
C PHE A 574 36.23 0.17 19.24
N LEU A 575 35.92 -1.11 19.11
CA LEU A 575 36.58 -2.21 19.80
C LEU A 575 36.91 -3.28 18.76
N ASN A 576 38.20 -3.57 18.58
CA ASN A 576 38.69 -4.56 17.60
C ASN A 576 38.18 -4.30 16.17
N CYS A 577 37.93 -3.05 15.80
CA CYS A 577 37.37 -2.71 14.50
C CYS A 577 38.46 -2.57 13.43
N THR A 578 38.09 -2.89 12.19
CA THR A 578 38.93 -2.64 11.00
C THR A 578 38.31 -1.55 10.14
N PHE A 579 39.13 -0.64 9.62
CA PHE A 579 38.67 0.51 8.83
C PHE A 579 39.38 0.57 7.49
N ALA A 580 38.67 0.92 6.42
CA ALA A 580 39.29 1.34 5.18
C ALA A 580 40.32 2.45 5.43
N ASP A 581 41.46 2.38 4.75
CA ASP A 581 42.61 3.27 5.01
C ASP A 581 42.24 4.76 4.91
N VAL A 582 41.25 5.10 4.08
CA VAL A 582 40.74 6.47 3.87
C VAL A 582 40.19 7.11 5.15
N TYR A 583 39.72 6.32 6.12
CA TYR A 583 39.11 6.84 7.36
C TYR A 583 40.11 7.30 8.41
N GLY A 584 41.38 6.86 8.35
CA GLY A 584 42.42 7.33 9.27
C GLY A 584 42.61 8.86 9.20
N PRO A 585 43.02 9.41 8.05
CA PRO A 585 43.17 10.86 7.89
C PRO A 585 41.83 11.61 7.89
N ASN A 586 40.72 10.95 7.57
CA ASN A 586 39.36 11.53 7.51
C ASN A 586 38.46 11.03 8.65
N PHE A 587 39.02 10.86 9.85
CA PHE A 587 38.31 10.27 10.98
C PHE A 587 37.12 11.14 11.43
N VAL A 588 37.31 12.46 11.43
CA VAL A 588 36.25 13.44 11.70
C VAL A 588 36.28 14.52 10.63
N GLY A 589 35.11 14.91 10.13
CA GLY A 589 34.97 15.96 9.13
C GLY A 589 35.66 17.26 9.55
N GLU A 590 36.41 17.87 8.63
CA GLU A 590 37.19 19.09 8.86
C GLU A 590 38.20 19.01 10.02
N ASN A 591 38.55 17.80 10.49
CA ASN A 591 39.42 17.57 11.64
C ASN A 591 38.94 18.28 12.93
N LYS A 592 37.62 18.44 13.05
CA LYS A 592 36.97 19.02 14.24
C LYS A 592 37.22 18.12 15.46
N PRO A 593 37.67 18.67 16.61
CA PRO A 593 37.77 17.91 17.85
C PRO A 593 36.41 17.34 18.27
N LEU A 594 36.39 16.14 18.84
CA LEU A 594 35.15 15.50 19.35
C LEU A 594 34.78 16.05 20.72
N THR A 595 33.50 15.95 21.08
CA THR A 595 32.99 16.42 22.37
C THR A 595 32.46 15.27 23.23
N PRO A 596 32.88 15.12 24.51
CA PRO A 596 33.81 15.97 25.25
C PRO A 596 35.26 15.85 24.77
N ALA A 597 35.99 16.97 24.85
CA ALA A 597 37.41 17.02 24.50
C ALA A 597 38.30 16.15 25.42
N VAL A 598 37.82 15.86 26.64
CA VAL A 598 38.46 14.92 27.57
C VAL A 598 37.56 13.69 27.71
N PRO A 599 37.78 12.65 26.89
CA PRO A 599 37.00 11.43 26.96
C PRO A 599 37.30 10.61 28.23
N THR A 600 36.33 9.80 28.62
CA THR A 600 36.43 8.82 29.71
C THR A 600 35.99 7.45 29.22
N VAL A 601 36.05 6.42 30.07
CA VAL A 601 35.45 5.11 29.73
C VAL A 601 33.93 5.21 29.48
N ALA A 602 33.25 6.20 30.07
CA ALA A 602 31.80 6.38 29.97
C ALA A 602 31.37 7.38 28.90
N THR A 603 32.24 8.33 28.51
CA THR A 603 31.88 9.48 27.66
C THR A 603 32.94 9.79 26.62
N GLY A 604 32.55 10.34 25.47
CA GLY A 604 33.46 10.70 24.39
C GLY A 604 33.78 9.54 23.45
N CYS A 605 34.81 9.73 22.64
CA CYS A 605 35.25 8.73 21.67
C CYS A 605 36.34 7.82 22.26
N LYS A 606 36.20 6.51 22.07
CA LYS A 606 37.10 5.48 22.62
C LYS A 606 37.51 4.48 21.54
N LEU A 607 38.79 4.10 21.54
CA LEU A 607 39.36 3.08 20.65
C LEU A 607 40.08 1.99 21.45
N TYR A 608 39.86 0.74 21.06
CA TYR A 608 40.64 -0.41 21.53
C TYR A 608 41.02 -1.31 20.35
N ASN A 609 42.31 -1.59 20.18
CA ASN A 609 42.85 -2.55 19.19
C ASN A 609 42.24 -2.38 17.77
N CYS A 610 42.09 -1.13 17.34
CA CYS A 610 41.51 -0.79 16.04
C CYS A 610 42.61 -0.61 14.98
N LYS A 611 42.38 -1.12 13.78
CA LYS A 611 43.38 -1.11 12.69
C LYS A 611 42.78 -0.65 11.38
N THR A 612 43.62 -0.21 10.47
CA THR A 612 43.20 -0.02 9.08
C THR A 612 43.32 -1.33 8.29
N GLU A 613 42.74 -1.41 7.10
CA GLU A 613 42.84 -2.57 6.20
C GLU A 613 44.30 -2.91 5.82
N SER A 614 45.18 -1.89 5.72
CA SER A 614 46.63 -2.10 5.55
C SER A 614 47.35 -2.57 6.82
N GLY A 615 46.64 -2.73 7.94
CA GLY A 615 47.16 -3.23 9.21
C GLY A 615 47.75 -2.17 10.14
N SER A 616 47.65 -0.88 9.79
CA SER A 616 48.16 0.23 10.60
C SER A 616 47.26 0.47 11.83
N ASP A 617 47.83 0.90 12.96
CA ASP A 617 47.03 1.37 14.11
C ASP A 617 46.28 2.65 13.70
N ILE A 618 44.95 2.59 13.67
CA ILE A 618 44.15 3.74 13.23
C ILE A 618 44.37 4.96 14.12
N TYR A 619 44.62 4.77 15.42
CA TYR A 619 44.86 5.88 16.34
C TYR A 619 46.03 6.75 15.89
N GLN A 620 47.06 6.15 15.29
CA GLN A 620 48.23 6.85 14.77
C GLN A 620 47.98 7.58 13.44
N SER A 621 46.93 7.20 12.71
CA SER A 621 46.52 7.85 11.46
C SER A 621 45.57 9.03 11.66
N ILE A 622 44.91 9.12 12.82
CA ILE A 622 43.98 10.22 13.15
C ILE A 622 44.74 11.54 13.29
N PRO A 623 44.30 12.65 12.67
CA PRO A 623 44.92 13.97 12.84
C PRO A 623 45.03 14.40 14.31
N ALA A 624 46.15 15.03 14.69
CA ALA A 624 46.48 15.30 16.09
C ALA A 624 45.41 16.10 16.86
N THR A 625 44.73 17.04 16.19
CA THR A 625 43.64 17.84 16.77
C THR A 625 42.47 16.98 17.24
N VAL A 626 42.14 15.93 16.47
CA VAL A 626 41.08 14.97 16.78
C VAL A 626 41.60 13.91 17.74
N ARG A 627 42.81 13.38 17.50
CA ARG A 627 43.42 12.30 18.30
C ARG A 627 43.49 12.64 19.78
N ASN A 628 43.76 13.90 20.12
CA ASN A 628 43.79 14.38 21.50
C ASN A 628 42.44 14.34 22.22
N THR A 629 41.33 14.13 21.49
CA THR A 629 39.97 13.98 22.01
C THR A 629 39.47 12.53 21.98
N VAL A 630 40.36 11.56 21.70
CA VAL A 630 40.06 10.13 21.63
C VAL A 630 40.81 9.39 22.73
N LEU A 631 40.09 8.60 23.53
CA LEU A 631 40.68 7.74 24.55
C LEU A 631 41.12 6.41 23.93
N GLN A 632 42.41 6.10 24.05
CA GLN A 632 42.90 4.75 23.78
C GLN A 632 42.71 3.91 25.05
N LEU A 633 41.81 2.92 25.00
CA LEU A 633 41.50 2.08 26.15
C LEU A 633 42.65 1.13 26.45
N SER A 634 42.95 0.93 27.74
CA SER A 634 43.83 -0.16 28.18
C SER A 634 43.09 -1.51 28.07
N LYS A 635 43.85 -2.61 28.12
CA LYS A 635 43.25 -3.95 28.16
C LYS A 635 42.34 -4.13 29.38
N GLU A 636 42.75 -3.63 30.54
CA GLU A 636 41.97 -3.72 31.78
C GLU A 636 40.66 -2.94 31.67
N GLN A 637 40.70 -1.74 31.07
CA GLN A 637 39.48 -0.95 30.81
C GLN A 637 38.56 -1.65 29.83
N TYR A 638 39.10 -2.22 28.75
CA TYR A 638 38.32 -3.01 27.81
C TYR A 638 37.65 -4.21 28.51
N ASP A 639 38.43 -5.05 29.19
CA ASP A 639 37.93 -6.26 29.84
C ASP A 639 36.85 -5.92 30.90
N GLN A 640 37.02 -4.82 31.64
CA GLN A 640 36.09 -4.40 32.70
C GLN A 640 34.78 -3.82 32.16
N TYR A 641 34.83 -2.94 31.15
CA TYR A 641 33.66 -2.15 30.73
C TYR A 641 33.03 -2.62 29.42
N PHE A 642 33.77 -3.38 28.60
CA PHE A 642 33.37 -3.74 27.24
C PHE A 642 33.68 -5.20 26.86
N GLY A 643 34.21 -6.00 27.78
CA GLY A 643 34.72 -7.34 27.50
C GLY A 643 33.66 -8.37 27.10
N THR A 644 32.38 -8.09 27.36
CA THR A 644 31.27 -8.96 26.96
C THR A 644 30.06 -8.15 26.47
N ARG A 645 29.25 -8.76 25.60
CA ARG A 645 27.95 -8.22 25.19
C ARG A 645 27.06 -7.91 26.39
N GLU A 646 27.03 -8.80 27.38
CA GLU A 646 26.22 -8.62 28.59
C GLU A 646 26.66 -7.37 29.38
N THR A 647 27.96 -7.11 29.49
CA THR A 647 28.48 -5.87 30.11
C THR A 647 28.02 -4.62 29.35
N ILE A 648 28.07 -4.63 28.02
CA ILE A 648 27.67 -3.48 27.19
C ILE A 648 26.16 -3.26 27.27
N MET A 649 25.37 -4.32 27.10
CA MET A 649 23.91 -4.23 27.04
C MET A 649 23.26 -4.02 28.42
N SER A 650 23.98 -4.28 29.51
CA SER A 650 23.54 -3.97 30.88
C SER A 650 23.86 -2.54 31.34
N TRP A 651 24.36 -1.68 30.43
CA TRP A 651 24.70 -0.29 30.77
C TRP A 651 23.55 0.44 31.45
N ASP A 652 23.89 1.22 32.47
CA ASP A 652 22.95 1.97 33.32
C ASP A 652 21.90 1.04 33.99
N GLY A 653 22.31 -0.19 34.30
CA GLY A 653 21.50 -1.14 35.08
C GLY A 653 20.37 -1.81 34.29
N TYR A 654 20.46 -1.91 32.97
CA TYR A 654 19.46 -2.64 32.18
C TYR A 654 19.44 -4.13 32.56
N THR A 655 18.30 -4.57 33.10
CA THR A 655 18.17 -5.87 33.75
C THR A 655 17.91 -7.03 32.78
N ASP A 656 17.56 -6.74 31.53
CA ASP A 656 17.18 -7.75 30.54
C ASP A 656 18.23 -7.97 29.44
N ALA A 657 19.51 -7.70 29.76
CA ALA A 657 20.62 -7.91 28.83
C ALA A 657 20.69 -9.36 28.31
N ALA A 658 20.16 -10.32 29.08
CA ALA A 658 20.08 -11.72 28.69
C ALA A 658 19.15 -12.00 27.49
N TRP A 659 18.19 -11.12 27.17
CA TRP A 659 17.36 -11.25 25.98
C TRP A 659 18.18 -11.14 24.68
N PHE A 660 19.29 -10.41 24.72
CA PHE A 660 20.24 -10.27 23.60
C PHE A 660 21.23 -11.45 23.48
N LYS A 661 20.96 -12.60 24.13
CA LYS A 661 21.84 -13.77 24.05
C LYS A 661 21.67 -14.55 22.75
#